data_AF-A0A2E4T3E0-F1
#
_entry.id   AF-A0A2E4T3E0-F1
#
_cell.length_a   1.000
_cell.length_b   1.000
_cell.length_c   1.000
_cell.angle_alpha   90.00
_cell.angle_beta   90.00
_cell.angle_gamma   90.00
#
_symmetry.space_group_name_H-M   'P 1'
#
loop_
_entity.id
_entity.type
_entity.pdbx_description
1 polymer ?
#
loop_
_entity_poly.entity_id
_entity_poly.type
_entity_poly.pdbx_seq_one_letter_code
_entity_poly.pdbx_strand_id
1 'polypeptide(L)'
;MDFRDITSSLPRIHSPRDFFTGYIVPILAVYLFWGYSNKFLGMSVDYLSAMARDITIADTQMNPSYYAMERLALIVGGVILLCFLLVKNEIGTLIRGLRRGDIGTISECSSSIFAIVCFAVSYVLVTSVLELTPGSQIPFFFFGGAVVAGMLLLQDNISEMLSIRPSNIGYAVREPSILVSAGSIVLFLVMTLNLSMIQPVSQNIPLFLSAIILLMVFYWGWRISQEGMKPSVQARRTAALAYLALLPFIMFLLLRVLYLQHDPDPVMQNRWEVSFPFMDKVNTFKINPWPMEVVANFDTRWMFLKAAVINSARVTLLSIVLCVILGTIVGVTRLSSNKLASTMATVYVEIFRNLPLAVLLFLIATQYGLQAPLFIEEEFLLGGAVFYSNQGIWFVTVASYQRLVMGLVALALLRAALRHMDRIEPRFIITPSTPQEHLRRPFSTLGWRLEALASDIFLIFAAVIFINFLVPFVSTNGGGTEAFIAMAIIVYALSVTSKLDDDGMNALQIDDSESGLRKRFTIWVAAFAVAAGIAVSKGLSWPDYIKDRNGDGVIDSPGAWDIAEGTGFEITPFFLAMILGLTLFTASTIAEIVRGSIQSLPRGQVEAAISLSLNPFQRLRLVILPQALRSMVPLFNNQFMNVWKNSSLAVIVAYSDIFYVILVMMNNVGKLIPLFILLLITYQAGSLAISAVMNWYNTRVTSVKI
;
A
#
# COMPACT_ATOMS: atom_id res chain seq x y z
N MET A 1 17.10 44.83 24.34
CA MET A 1 15.72 44.77 23.80
C MET A 1 15.14 46.16 23.98
N ASP A 2 14.99 46.91 22.89
CA ASP A 2 14.43 48.26 22.96
C ASP A 2 12.89 48.12 22.93
N PHE A 3 12.20 48.59 23.98
CA PHE A 3 10.73 48.45 24.13
C PHE A 3 9.95 49.13 22.98
N ARG A 4 10.61 49.98 22.20
CA ARG A 4 10.03 50.75 21.09
C ARG A 4 9.68 49.87 19.88
N ASP A 5 10.46 48.84 19.57
CA ASP A 5 10.22 47.96 18.40
C ASP A 5 8.97 47.07 18.57
N ILE A 6 8.60 46.73 19.81
CA ILE A 6 7.40 45.95 20.10
C ILE A 6 6.15 46.79 19.80
N THR A 7 6.17 48.07 20.15
CA THR A 7 5.02 48.98 19.94
C THR A 7 4.77 49.33 18.47
N SER A 8 5.81 49.35 17.63
CA SER A 8 5.68 49.56 16.18
C SER A 8 5.23 48.31 15.41
N SER A 9 5.34 47.12 16.02
CA SER A 9 4.92 45.84 15.43
C SER A 9 3.45 45.48 15.67
N LEU A 10 2.73 46.28 16.46
CA LEU A 10 1.30 46.09 16.71
C LEU A 10 0.50 46.44 15.46
N PRO A 11 -0.43 45.56 15.01
CA PRO A 11 -1.23 45.80 13.82
C PRO A 11 -2.09 47.05 14.01
N ARG A 12 -1.97 47.99 13.05
CA ARG A 12 -2.81 49.20 13.02
C ARG A 12 -4.24 48.79 12.74
N ILE A 13 -5.16 49.18 13.63
CA ILE A 13 -6.58 48.80 13.54
C ILE A 13 -7.25 49.73 12.54
N HIS A 14 -7.49 49.24 11.32
CA HIS A 14 -8.25 49.97 10.30
C HIS A 14 -9.63 49.33 10.03
N SER A 15 -9.83 48.07 10.39
CA SER A 15 -11.10 47.34 10.27
C SER A 15 -11.32 46.35 11.45
N PRO A 16 -12.58 45.91 11.71
CA PRO A 16 -12.85 44.86 12.69
C PRO A 16 -12.13 43.54 12.37
N ARG A 17 -11.81 43.29 11.10
CA ARG A 17 -11.00 42.15 10.67
C ARG A 17 -9.55 42.28 11.13
N ASP A 18 -8.99 43.48 11.13
CA ASP A 18 -7.61 43.73 11.59
C ASP A 18 -7.50 43.61 13.11
N PHE A 19 -8.53 44.02 13.84
CA PHE A 19 -8.62 43.78 15.28
C PHE A 19 -8.69 42.29 15.61
N PHE A 20 -9.54 41.54 14.88
CA PHE A 20 -9.69 40.11 15.06
C PHE A 20 -8.40 39.34 14.73
N THR A 21 -7.80 39.61 13.57
CA THR A 21 -6.56 38.95 13.13
C THR A 21 -5.34 39.38 13.92
N GLY A 22 -5.30 40.64 14.36
CA GLY A 22 -4.14 41.22 15.04
C GLY A 22 -4.05 40.93 16.54
N TYR A 23 -5.18 40.83 17.25
CA TYR A 23 -5.21 40.68 18.71
C TYR A 23 -5.93 39.41 19.16
N ILE A 24 -7.11 39.12 18.61
CA ILE A 24 -7.92 37.97 19.06
C ILE A 24 -7.27 36.66 18.63
N VAL A 25 -6.85 36.54 17.37
CA VAL A 25 -6.25 35.29 16.85
C VAL A 25 -4.97 34.89 17.60
N PRO A 26 -3.99 35.79 17.86
CA PRO A 26 -2.80 35.43 18.62
C PRO A 26 -3.08 35.03 20.07
N ILE A 27 -3.97 35.76 20.77
CA ILE A 27 -4.35 35.43 22.16
C ILE A 27 -5.05 34.07 22.21
N LEU A 28 -5.98 33.83 21.27
CA LEU A 28 -6.66 32.55 21.16
C LEU A 28 -5.68 31.42 20.82
N ALA A 29 -4.70 31.66 19.95
CA ALA A 29 -3.67 30.68 19.62
C ALA A 29 -2.81 30.32 20.84
N VAL A 30 -2.41 31.30 21.66
CA VAL A 30 -1.68 31.06 22.92
C VAL A 30 -2.52 30.22 23.86
N TYR A 31 -3.79 30.58 24.07
CA TYR A 31 -4.70 29.87 24.96
C TYR A 31 -4.98 28.42 24.51
N LEU A 32 -5.28 28.22 23.23
CA LEU A 32 -5.54 26.90 22.66
C LEU A 32 -4.29 26.02 22.67
N PHE A 33 -3.12 26.58 22.32
CA PHE A 33 -1.86 25.84 22.33
C PHE A 33 -1.45 25.45 23.76
N TRP A 34 -1.63 26.34 24.72
CA TRP A 34 -1.46 26.05 26.14
C TRP A 34 -2.35 24.89 26.59
N GLY A 35 -3.65 24.98 26.31
CA GLY A 35 -4.62 23.94 26.67
C GLY A 35 -4.31 22.59 26.02
N TYR A 36 -3.91 22.61 24.74
CA TYR A 36 -3.42 21.45 24.00
C TYR A 36 -2.20 20.82 24.69
N SER A 37 -1.15 21.62 24.93
CA SER A 37 0.13 21.13 25.46
C SER A 37 -0.03 20.56 26.86
N ASN A 38 -0.73 21.28 27.74
CA ASN A 38 -0.95 20.85 29.12
C ASN A 38 -1.80 19.58 29.20
N LYS A 39 -2.86 19.47 28.38
CA LYS A 39 -3.74 18.28 28.36
C LYS A 39 -3.00 17.03 27.88
N PHE A 40 -2.28 17.12 26.76
CA PHE A 40 -1.57 15.97 26.20
C PHE A 40 -0.36 15.57 27.05
N LEU A 41 0.42 16.53 27.55
CA LEU A 41 1.53 16.24 28.46
C LEU A 41 1.03 15.66 29.79
N GLY A 42 -0.09 16.15 30.34
CA GLY A 42 -0.70 15.60 31.55
C GLY A 42 -0.98 14.11 31.43
N MET A 43 -1.78 13.73 30.42
CA MET A 43 -2.08 12.32 30.15
C MET A 43 -0.81 11.49 29.88
N SER A 44 0.18 12.07 29.21
CA SER A 44 1.44 11.38 28.88
C SER A 44 2.30 11.12 30.11
N VAL A 45 2.37 12.09 31.03
CA VAL A 45 3.07 11.96 32.32
C VAL A 45 2.38 10.88 33.18
N ASP A 46 1.05 10.84 33.19
CA ASP A 46 0.29 9.82 33.92
C ASP A 46 0.58 8.41 33.41
N TYR A 47 0.54 8.18 32.09
CA TYR A 47 0.87 6.88 31.50
C TYR A 47 2.31 6.47 31.80
N LEU A 48 3.26 7.38 31.61
CA LEU A 48 4.67 7.08 31.82
C LEU A 48 4.97 6.78 33.30
N SER A 49 4.34 7.52 34.22
CA SER A 49 4.48 7.28 35.67
C SER A 49 3.85 5.96 36.10
N ALA A 50 2.72 5.57 35.49
CA ALA A 50 2.09 4.28 35.73
C ALA A 50 2.94 3.11 35.18
N MET A 51 3.51 3.26 33.99
CA MET A 51 4.34 2.23 33.36
C MET A 51 5.72 2.09 34.03
N ALA A 52 6.28 3.16 34.57
CA ALA A 52 7.59 3.13 35.21
C ALA A 52 7.55 2.64 36.68
N ARG A 53 6.36 2.44 37.27
CA ARG A 53 6.21 2.08 38.68
C ARG A 53 6.43 0.59 38.89
N ASP A 54 7.54 0.23 39.50
CA ASP A 54 7.83 -1.16 39.91
C ASP A 54 7.10 -1.50 41.23
N ILE A 55 6.31 -2.58 41.24
CA ILE A 55 5.62 -3.11 42.43
C ILE A 55 5.86 -4.63 42.48
N THR A 56 7.07 -5.04 42.85
CA THR A 56 7.42 -6.45 43.01
C THR A 56 7.08 -6.97 44.41
N ILE A 57 6.33 -8.06 44.48
CA ILE A 57 6.06 -8.81 45.72
C ILE A 57 6.52 -10.25 45.50
N ALA A 58 7.44 -10.74 46.32
CA ALA A 58 8.00 -12.10 46.23
C ALA A 58 8.46 -12.46 44.80
N ASP A 59 9.26 -11.57 44.18
CA ASP A 59 9.79 -11.69 42.81
C ASP A 59 8.74 -11.71 41.68
N THR A 60 7.47 -11.44 41.98
CA THR A 60 6.40 -11.30 40.99
C THR A 60 5.97 -9.84 40.84
N GLN A 61 5.89 -9.36 39.60
CA GLN A 61 5.47 -8.00 39.29
C GLN A 61 3.95 -7.87 39.41
N MET A 62 3.49 -7.04 40.35
CA MET A 62 2.06 -6.81 40.61
C MET A 62 1.48 -5.66 39.80
N ASN A 63 2.33 -4.80 39.23
CA ASN A 63 1.88 -3.78 38.28
C ASN A 63 1.78 -4.37 36.86
N PRO A 64 0.56 -4.62 36.33
CA PRO A 64 0.40 -5.19 35.01
C PRO A 64 0.94 -4.27 33.91
N SER A 65 0.88 -2.95 34.10
CA SER A 65 1.33 -1.93 33.14
C SER A 65 2.82 -1.65 33.19
N TYR A 66 3.58 -2.37 34.02
CA TYR A 66 5.00 -2.10 34.21
C TYR A 66 5.82 -2.40 32.97
N TYR A 67 6.67 -1.45 32.60
CA TYR A 67 7.74 -1.64 31.64
C TYR A 67 9.09 -1.42 32.33
N ALA A 68 10.00 -2.38 32.15
CA ALA A 68 11.38 -2.22 32.59
C ALA A 68 12.00 -0.97 31.94
N MET A 69 12.85 -0.27 32.70
CA MET A 69 13.43 1.00 32.26
C MET A 69 14.25 0.87 30.97
N GLU A 70 14.89 -0.28 30.77
CA GLU A 70 15.59 -0.61 29.52
C GLU A 70 14.68 -0.52 28.29
N ARG A 71 13.45 -1.04 28.39
CA ARG A 71 12.47 -1.00 27.30
C ARG A 71 11.90 0.40 27.11
N LEU A 72 11.57 1.11 28.21
CA LEU A 72 11.07 2.49 28.14
C LEU A 72 12.10 3.43 27.53
N ALA A 73 13.37 3.35 27.95
CA ALA A 73 14.45 4.16 27.43
C ALA A 73 14.69 3.92 25.94
N LEU A 74 14.66 2.65 25.51
CA LEU A 74 14.81 2.29 24.10
C LEU A 74 13.65 2.82 23.26
N ILE A 75 12.40 2.63 23.69
CA ILE A 75 11.22 3.01 22.90
C ILE A 75 11.02 4.52 22.91
N VAL A 76 10.89 5.14 24.07
CA VAL A 76 10.58 6.59 24.18
C VAL A 76 11.78 7.42 23.72
N GLY A 77 12.99 7.08 24.18
CA GLY A 77 14.21 7.73 23.73
C GLY A 77 14.48 7.51 22.23
N GLY A 78 14.19 6.30 21.73
CA GLY A 78 14.32 5.97 20.31
C GLY A 78 13.38 6.79 19.42
N VAL A 79 12.15 7.04 19.85
CA VAL A 79 11.21 7.93 19.12
C VAL A 79 11.69 9.38 19.14
N ILE A 80 12.22 9.87 20.26
CA ILE A 80 12.83 11.21 20.33
C ILE A 80 14.00 11.32 19.35
N LEU A 81 14.89 10.32 19.33
CA LEU A 81 16.01 10.25 18.39
C LEU A 81 15.53 10.20 16.94
N LEU A 82 14.54 9.35 16.64
CA LEU A 82 13.97 9.24 15.30
C LEU A 82 13.42 10.59 14.83
N CYS A 83 12.64 11.28 15.66
CA CYS A 83 12.14 12.62 15.34
C CYS A 83 13.28 13.61 15.09
N PHE A 84 14.35 13.59 15.91
CA PHE A 84 15.52 14.43 15.70
C PHE A 84 16.19 14.18 14.35
N LEU A 85 16.41 12.92 14.00
CA LEU A 85 17.05 12.52 12.73
C LEU A 85 16.18 12.88 11.52
N LEU A 86 14.86 12.73 11.63
CA LEU A 86 13.91 13.12 10.58
C LEU A 86 13.90 14.64 10.34
N VAL A 87 13.99 15.45 11.41
CA VAL A 87 14.08 16.92 11.28
C VAL A 87 15.39 17.34 10.60
N LYS A 88 16.52 16.72 10.93
CA LYS A 88 17.81 17.02 10.26
C LYS A 88 17.83 16.54 8.81
N ASN A 89 17.17 15.43 8.51
CA ASN A 89 17.09 14.83 7.18
C ASN A 89 18.48 14.55 6.54
N GLU A 90 19.45 14.12 7.36
CA GLU A 90 20.84 13.82 6.96
C GLU A 90 21.10 12.30 6.82
N ILE A 91 20.08 11.45 7.02
CA ILE A 91 20.23 9.98 7.00
C ILE A 91 20.72 9.49 5.61
N GLY A 92 20.17 10.05 4.53
CA GLY A 92 20.53 9.65 3.17
C GLY A 92 21.97 10.03 2.79
N THR A 93 22.51 11.13 3.32
CA THR A 93 23.91 11.52 3.14
C THR A 93 24.82 10.64 4.01
N LEU A 94 24.43 10.36 5.25
CA LEU A 94 25.16 9.47 6.16
C LEU A 94 25.33 8.06 5.57
N ILE A 95 24.26 7.44 5.06
CA ILE A 95 24.30 6.10 4.46
C ILE A 95 25.17 6.08 3.19
N ARG A 96 25.08 7.12 2.34
CA ARG A 96 25.91 7.23 1.13
C ARG A 96 27.39 7.42 1.46
N GLY A 97 27.71 8.22 2.47
CA GLY A 97 29.07 8.46 2.96
C GLY A 97 29.70 7.19 3.52
N LEU A 98 28.98 6.47 4.38
CA LEU A 98 29.41 5.16 4.93
C LEU A 98 29.70 4.14 3.83
N ARG A 99 28.85 4.08 2.78
CA ARG A 99 29.07 3.17 1.65
C ARG A 99 30.30 3.52 0.81
N ARG A 100 30.71 4.79 0.79
CA ARG A 100 31.86 5.30 0.02
C ARG A 100 33.16 5.35 0.82
N GLY A 101 33.12 5.15 2.14
CA GLY A 101 34.29 5.22 3.02
C GLY A 101 34.87 6.64 3.19
N ASP A 102 34.09 7.68 2.91
CA ASP A 102 34.56 9.07 2.99
C ASP A 102 34.40 9.64 4.41
N ILE A 103 35.52 9.90 5.07
CA ILE A 103 35.61 10.40 6.44
C ILE A 103 35.11 11.86 6.53
N GLY A 104 35.19 12.63 5.45
CA GLY A 104 34.69 14.02 5.41
C GLY A 104 33.20 14.12 5.68
N THR A 105 32.43 13.11 5.24
CA THR A 105 30.97 13.03 5.45
C THR A 105 30.56 12.97 6.94
N ILE A 106 31.47 12.54 7.82
CA ILE A 106 31.23 12.48 9.27
C ILE A 106 31.14 13.88 9.86
N SER A 107 31.97 14.82 9.36
CA SER A 107 31.92 16.22 9.78
C SER A 107 30.64 16.91 9.31
N GLU A 108 30.12 16.54 8.14
CA GLU A 108 28.87 17.08 7.59
C GLU A 108 27.63 16.63 8.38
N CYS A 109 27.67 15.43 8.98
CA CYS A 109 26.55 14.84 9.73
C CYS A 109 26.71 14.94 11.26
N SER A 110 27.50 15.91 11.75
CA SER A 110 27.88 15.99 13.17
C SER A 110 26.69 16.09 14.13
N SER A 111 25.61 16.77 13.72
CA SER A 111 24.39 16.92 14.54
C SER A 111 23.65 15.60 14.75
N SER A 112 23.49 14.80 13.69
CA SER A 112 22.86 13.47 13.79
C SER A 112 23.71 12.51 14.62
N ILE A 113 25.03 12.55 14.46
CA ILE A 113 25.96 11.72 15.24
C ILE A 113 25.91 12.11 16.71
N PHE A 114 25.92 13.40 17.02
CA PHE A 114 25.77 13.91 18.38
C PHE A 114 24.49 13.41 19.05
N ALA A 115 23.35 13.43 18.34
CA ALA A 115 22.09 12.91 18.86
C ALA A 115 22.13 11.40 19.14
N ILE A 116 22.76 10.61 18.26
CA ILE A 116 22.94 9.16 18.46
C ILE A 116 23.81 8.89 19.70
N VAL A 117 24.91 9.63 19.86
CA VAL A 117 25.80 9.52 21.03
C VAL A 117 25.06 9.92 22.31
N CYS A 118 24.36 11.05 22.30
CA CYS A 118 23.55 11.50 23.43
C CYS A 118 22.49 10.47 23.81
N PHE A 119 21.81 9.85 22.85
CA PHE A 119 20.86 8.77 23.10
C PHE A 119 21.55 7.54 23.74
N ALA A 120 22.70 7.11 23.22
CA ALA A 120 23.44 5.97 23.77
C ALA A 120 23.93 6.24 25.20
N VAL A 121 24.49 7.42 25.46
CA VAL A 121 24.93 7.85 26.80
C VAL A 121 23.73 7.95 27.75
N SER A 122 22.65 8.59 27.32
CA SER A 122 21.38 8.68 28.04
C SER A 122 20.82 7.31 28.40
N TYR A 123 20.85 6.36 27.46
CA TYR A 123 20.40 4.99 27.67
C TYR A 123 21.22 4.30 28.76
N VAL A 124 22.56 4.31 28.65
CA VAL A 124 23.46 3.69 29.63
C VAL A 124 23.29 4.33 31.02
N LEU A 125 23.23 5.67 31.09
CA LEU A 125 23.08 6.37 32.35
C LEU A 125 21.80 5.95 33.08
N VAL A 126 20.69 5.85 32.37
CA VAL A 126 19.38 5.58 32.98
C VAL A 126 19.11 4.11 33.24
N THR A 127 19.79 3.19 32.55
CA THR A 127 19.64 1.75 32.81
C THR A 127 20.62 1.21 33.83
N SER A 128 21.82 1.80 33.96
CA SER A 128 22.92 1.21 34.74
C SER A 128 23.50 2.10 35.84
N VAL A 129 23.27 3.42 35.80
CA VAL A 129 23.93 4.36 36.72
C VAL A 129 22.93 5.13 37.60
N LEU A 130 21.80 5.55 37.04
CA LEU A 130 20.84 6.44 37.69
C LEU A 130 19.58 5.70 38.12
N GLU A 131 19.26 5.77 39.41
CA GLU A 131 17.97 5.34 39.95
C GLU A 131 17.01 6.54 39.96
N LEU A 132 16.13 6.61 38.95
CA LEU A 132 15.18 7.71 38.80
C LEU A 132 13.81 7.34 39.40
N THR A 133 13.22 8.29 40.12
CA THR A 133 11.88 8.14 40.71
C THR A 133 10.78 8.08 39.62
N PRO A 134 9.91 7.05 39.61
CA PRO A 134 8.89 6.86 38.57
C PRO A 134 7.87 8.00 38.44
N GLY A 135 7.48 8.63 39.55
CA GLY A 135 6.41 9.62 39.56
C GLY A 135 6.83 11.03 39.11
N SER A 136 8.12 11.33 39.01
CA SER A 136 8.58 12.70 38.73
C SER A 136 9.82 12.77 37.84
N GLN A 137 10.92 12.10 38.22
CA GLN A 137 12.19 12.19 37.50
C GLN A 137 12.14 11.49 36.14
N ILE A 138 11.49 10.33 36.03
CA ILE A 138 11.35 9.60 34.76
C ILE A 138 10.56 10.41 33.71
N PRO A 139 9.36 10.94 34.03
CA PRO A 139 8.66 11.83 33.11
C PRO A 139 9.46 13.07 32.72
N PHE A 140 10.08 13.74 33.69
CA PHE A 140 10.88 14.93 33.41
C PHE A 140 12.07 14.61 32.50
N PHE A 141 12.72 13.47 32.68
CA PHE A 141 13.84 13.05 31.85
C PHE A 141 13.45 12.89 30.38
N PHE A 142 12.38 12.15 30.09
CA PHE A 142 11.98 11.91 28.70
C PHE A 142 11.39 13.16 28.03
N PHE A 143 10.44 13.85 28.66
CA PHE A 143 9.83 15.02 28.06
C PHE A 143 10.77 16.23 28.07
N GLY A 144 11.53 16.43 29.15
CA GLY A 144 12.57 17.46 29.22
C GLY A 144 13.67 17.23 28.19
N GLY A 145 14.13 15.99 28.03
CA GLY A 145 15.11 15.62 27.01
C GLY A 145 14.59 15.87 25.59
N ALA A 146 13.31 15.59 25.33
CA ALA A 146 12.66 15.91 24.06
C ALA A 146 12.57 17.43 23.79
N VAL A 147 12.28 18.23 24.82
CA VAL A 147 12.28 19.70 24.73
C VAL A 147 13.70 20.24 24.46
N VAL A 148 14.72 19.71 25.15
CA VAL A 148 16.13 20.06 24.90
C VAL A 148 16.54 19.68 23.48
N ALA A 149 16.16 18.49 23.01
CA ALA A 149 16.41 18.07 21.63
C ALA A 149 15.80 19.06 20.63
N GLY A 150 14.56 19.52 20.87
CA GLY A 150 13.92 20.56 20.07
C GLY A 150 14.65 21.90 20.11
N MET A 151 15.15 22.30 21.27
CA MET A 151 15.94 23.53 21.42
C MET A 151 17.25 23.47 20.64
N LEU A 152 17.96 22.33 20.69
CA LEU A 152 19.19 22.11 19.92
C LEU A 152 18.92 22.13 18.40
N LEU A 153 17.79 21.57 17.97
CA LEU A 153 17.37 21.60 16.56
C LEU A 153 17.08 23.03 16.06
N LEU A 154 16.43 23.85 16.88
CA LEU A 154 16.11 25.25 16.55
C LEU A 154 17.35 26.13 16.45
N GLN A 155 18.30 25.94 17.36
CA GLN A 155 19.54 26.71 17.36
C GLN A 155 20.46 26.36 16.19
N ASP A 156 20.53 25.07 15.83
CA ASP A 156 21.32 24.55 14.71
C ASP A 156 22.82 24.89 14.81
N ASN A 157 23.39 24.84 16.02
CA ASN A 157 24.78 25.23 16.33
C ASN A 157 25.64 24.07 16.89
N ILE A 158 25.19 22.82 16.75
CA ILE A 158 25.88 21.64 17.31
C ILE A 158 27.25 21.43 16.66
N SER A 159 27.39 21.66 15.35
CA SER A 159 28.65 21.56 14.64
C SER A 159 29.69 22.55 15.17
N GLU A 160 29.28 23.80 15.38
CA GLU A 160 30.11 24.84 15.97
C GLU A 160 30.51 24.47 17.40
N MET A 161 29.55 23.99 18.21
CA MET A 161 29.79 23.56 19.59
C MET A 161 30.84 22.44 19.70
N LEU A 162 30.81 21.46 18.78
CA LEU A 162 31.77 20.35 18.77
C LEU A 162 33.15 20.74 18.22
N SER A 163 33.24 21.83 17.45
CA SER A 163 34.50 22.32 16.88
C SER A 163 35.35 23.15 17.87
N ILE A 164 34.82 23.43 19.06
CA ILE A 164 35.47 24.30 20.06
C ILE A 164 36.70 23.60 20.65
N ARG A 165 37.86 24.22 20.46
CA ARG A 165 39.12 23.80 21.09
C ARG A 165 39.25 24.39 22.50
N PRO A 166 39.99 23.77 23.44
CA PRO A 166 40.20 24.29 24.79
C PRO A 166 40.74 25.73 24.86
N SER A 167 41.49 26.17 23.84
CA SER A 167 42.01 27.53 23.73
C SER A 167 40.94 28.60 23.47
N ASN A 168 39.76 28.22 22.97
CA ASN A 168 38.71 29.12 22.50
C ASN A 168 37.45 29.08 23.38
N ILE A 169 37.52 28.53 24.60
CA ILE A 169 36.40 28.46 25.54
C ILE A 169 35.84 29.87 25.84
N GLY A 170 36.69 30.91 25.84
CA GLY A 170 36.26 32.30 26.00
C GLY A 170 35.33 32.81 24.90
N TYR A 171 35.41 32.26 23.68
CA TYR A 171 34.47 32.56 22.59
C TYR A 171 33.11 31.91 22.83
N ALA A 172 33.10 30.64 23.25
CA ALA A 172 31.90 29.88 23.57
C ALA A 172 31.03 30.55 24.65
N VAL A 173 31.67 31.16 25.65
CA VAL A 173 31.00 31.87 26.75
C VAL A 173 30.43 33.23 26.30
N ARG A 174 31.03 33.85 25.28
CA ARG A 174 30.58 35.15 24.75
C ARG A 174 29.48 35.02 23.71
N GLU A 175 29.40 33.89 23.01
CA GLU A 175 28.37 33.66 22.00
C GLU A 175 27.05 33.20 22.63
N PRO A 176 25.97 34.01 22.57
CA PRO A 176 24.74 33.73 23.29
C PRO A 176 24.03 32.46 22.80
N SER A 177 24.17 32.10 21.53
CA SER A 177 23.56 30.88 20.99
C SER A 177 24.23 29.62 21.58
N ILE A 178 25.56 29.50 21.50
CA ILE A 178 26.26 28.32 22.04
C ILE A 178 26.01 28.17 23.55
N LEU A 179 26.01 29.29 24.28
CA LEU A 179 25.72 29.30 25.71
C LEU A 179 24.32 28.79 26.03
N VAL A 180 23.30 29.13 25.23
CA VAL A 180 21.92 28.66 25.45
C VAL A 180 21.80 27.17 25.13
N SER A 181 22.44 26.67 24.06
CA SER A 181 22.49 25.22 23.76
C SER A 181 23.17 24.43 24.87
N ALA A 182 24.42 24.77 25.23
CA ALA A 182 25.16 24.07 26.27
C ALA A 182 24.50 24.22 27.65
N GLY A 183 24.03 25.43 27.96
CA GLY A 183 23.29 25.72 29.18
C GLY A 183 21.99 24.92 29.29
N SER A 184 21.26 24.69 28.20
CA SER A 184 20.04 23.88 28.21
C SER A 184 20.31 22.41 28.55
N ILE A 185 21.42 21.83 28.07
CA ILE A 185 21.83 20.45 28.38
C ILE A 185 22.22 20.35 29.85
N VAL A 186 23.06 21.27 30.33
CA VAL A 186 23.51 21.27 31.73
C VAL A 186 22.33 21.50 32.68
N LEU A 187 21.46 22.48 32.38
CA LEU A 187 20.27 22.76 33.16
C LEU A 187 19.34 21.55 33.24
N PHE A 188 19.15 20.85 32.12
CA PHE A 188 18.35 19.62 32.07
C PHE A 188 18.91 18.52 32.97
N LEU A 189 20.22 18.26 32.91
CA LEU A 189 20.87 17.25 33.75
C LEU A 189 20.77 17.61 35.25
N VAL A 190 21.09 18.86 35.60
CA VAL A 190 21.01 19.34 36.99
C VAL A 190 19.59 19.27 37.52
N MET A 191 18.60 19.71 36.72
CA MET A 191 17.18 19.65 37.07
C MET A 191 16.68 18.22 37.24
N THR A 192 17.11 17.28 36.37
CA THR A 192 16.68 15.88 36.45
C THR A 192 17.16 15.23 37.75
N LEU A 193 18.43 15.45 38.11
CA LEU A 193 19.04 14.85 39.31
C LEU A 193 18.51 15.50 40.60
N ASN A 194 18.21 16.80 40.59
CA ASN A 194 17.75 17.55 41.78
C ASN A 194 16.25 17.85 41.78
N LEU A 195 15.45 17.17 40.95
CA LEU A 195 14.04 17.51 40.74
C LEU A 195 13.23 17.49 42.05
N SER A 196 13.55 16.57 42.96
CA SER A 196 12.91 16.45 44.28
C SER A 196 13.08 17.70 45.15
N MET A 197 14.13 18.48 44.94
CA MET A 197 14.42 19.72 45.69
C MET A 197 13.71 20.95 45.09
N ILE A 198 13.20 20.85 43.85
CA ILE A 198 12.57 21.96 43.12
C ILE A 198 11.05 21.77 43.11
N GLN A 199 10.43 22.11 44.24
CA GLN A 199 9.01 21.86 44.51
C GLN A 199 8.02 22.39 43.45
N PRO A 200 8.20 23.59 42.85
CA PRO A 200 7.29 24.08 41.81
C PRO A 200 7.28 23.22 40.54
N VAL A 201 8.40 22.56 40.22
CA VAL A 201 8.55 21.74 39.01
C VAL A 201 8.12 20.31 39.27
N SER A 202 8.48 19.73 40.41
CA SER A 202 8.16 18.34 40.76
C SER A 202 6.68 18.09 40.98
N GLN A 203 5.93 19.10 41.45
CA GLN A 203 4.48 18.98 41.67
C GLN A 203 3.65 19.03 40.38
N ASN A 204 4.12 19.77 39.35
CA ASN A 204 3.36 20.03 38.13
C ASN A 204 4.27 20.05 36.88
N ILE A 205 4.85 18.88 36.55
CA ILE A 205 5.69 18.70 35.37
C ILE A 205 4.99 19.13 34.05
N PRO A 206 3.71 18.75 33.79
CA PRO A 206 3.03 19.16 32.56
C PRO A 206 2.91 20.68 32.42
N LEU A 207 2.63 21.38 33.51
CA LEU A 207 2.51 22.84 33.54
C LEU A 207 3.85 23.51 33.22
N PHE A 208 4.94 23.04 33.83
CA PHE A 208 6.27 23.57 33.61
C PHE A 208 6.75 23.36 32.17
N LEU A 209 6.62 22.14 31.65
CA LEU A 209 7.07 21.81 30.29
C LEU A 209 6.19 22.47 29.23
N SER A 210 4.88 22.56 29.43
CA SER A 210 3.99 23.29 28.51
C SER A 210 4.32 24.78 28.46
N ALA A 211 4.72 25.40 29.57
CA ALA A 211 5.21 26.78 29.58
C ALA A 211 6.49 26.96 28.77
N ILE A 212 7.46 26.06 28.91
CA ILE A 212 8.70 26.11 28.13
C ILE A 212 8.41 25.91 26.63
N ILE A 213 7.61 24.91 26.27
CA ILE A 213 7.26 24.64 24.87
C ILE A 213 6.52 25.83 24.28
N LEU A 214 5.57 26.43 25.01
CA LEU A 214 4.85 27.62 24.57
C LEU A 214 5.81 28.78 24.33
N LEU A 215 6.69 29.10 25.29
CA LEU A 215 7.67 30.16 25.12
C LEU A 215 8.57 29.92 23.92
N MET A 216 9.07 28.68 23.73
CA MET A 216 9.91 28.33 22.59
C MET A 216 9.16 28.44 21.26
N VAL A 217 7.96 27.88 21.15
CA VAL A 217 7.16 27.88 19.91
C VAL A 217 6.79 29.31 19.50
N PHE A 218 6.35 30.15 20.44
CA PHE A 218 5.99 31.54 20.12
C PHE A 218 7.22 32.41 19.82
N TYR A 219 8.30 32.29 20.60
CA TYR A 219 9.53 33.03 20.34
C TYR A 219 10.12 32.68 18.97
N TRP A 220 10.27 31.38 18.68
CA TRP A 220 10.83 30.95 17.40
C TRP A 220 9.87 31.13 16.24
N GLY A 221 8.56 31.01 16.46
CA GLY A 221 7.54 31.33 15.46
C GLY A 221 7.60 32.80 15.05
N TRP A 222 7.73 33.71 16.02
CA TRP A 222 7.95 35.13 15.77
C TRP A 222 9.28 35.40 15.05
N ARG A 223 10.38 34.78 15.47
CA ARG A 223 11.68 34.92 14.80
C ARG A 223 11.69 34.39 13.36
N ILE A 224 10.98 33.30 13.09
CA ILE A 224 10.83 32.75 11.73
C ILE A 224 9.98 33.66 10.84
N SER A 225 9.00 34.36 11.42
CA SER A 225 8.15 35.31 10.70
C SER A 225 8.91 36.54 10.16
N GLN A 226 10.05 36.91 10.75
CA GLN A 226 10.79 38.14 10.41
C GLN A 226 11.59 38.09 9.09
N GLU A 227 11.34 37.13 8.17
CA GLU A 227 11.94 36.95 6.82
C GLU A 227 13.48 37.05 6.67
N GLY A 228 14.24 37.20 7.75
CA GLY A 228 15.69 37.48 7.70
C GLY A 228 16.62 36.26 7.56
N MET A 229 16.14 35.10 7.10
CA MET A 229 16.90 33.84 7.11
C MET A 229 17.07 33.22 5.72
N LYS A 230 18.18 32.52 5.50
CA LYS A 230 18.38 31.68 4.30
C LYS A 230 17.26 30.62 4.20
N PRO A 231 16.69 30.34 3.02
CA PRO A 231 15.59 29.39 2.86
C PRO A 231 15.87 27.99 3.42
N SER A 232 17.11 27.51 3.30
CA SER A 232 17.54 26.21 3.84
C SER A 232 17.51 26.15 5.38
N VAL A 233 17.95 27.24 6.03
CA VAL A 233 17.92 27.37 7.50
C VAL A 233 16.49 27.54 7.99
N GLN A 234 15.67 28.30 7.26
CA GLN A 234 14.26 28.48 7.57
C GLN A 234 13.51 27.15 7.51
N ALA A 235 13.70 26.33 6.46
CA ALA A 235 13.06 25.02 6.33
C ALA A 235 13.44 24.05 7.48
N ARG A 236 14.70 24.06 7.92
CA ARG A 236 15.14 23.24 9.07
C ARG A 236 14.52 23.72 10.39
N ARG A 237 14.50 25.03 10.62
CA ARG A 237 13.93 25.62 11.84
C ARG A 237 12.41 25.49 11.90
N THR A 238 11.70 25.57 10.78
CA THR A 238 10.26 25.30 10.72
C THR A 238 9.96 23.83 11.02
N ALA A 239 10.77 22.88 10.50
CA ALA A 239 10.64 21.47 10.85
C ALA A 239 10.92 21.22 12.35
N ALA A 240 11.93 21.88 12.93
CA ALA A 240 12.24 21.81 14.37
C ALA A 240 11.12 22.40 15.25
N LEU A 241 10.52 23.51 14.82
CA LEU A 241 9.36 24.11 15.48
C LEU A 241 8.14 23.20 15.39
N ALA A 242 7.91 22.55 14.24
CA ALA A 242 6.84 21.58 14.07
C ALA A 242 7.03 20.36 15.00
N TYR A 243 8.26 19.88 15.15
CA TYR A 243 8.58 18.84 16.13
C TYR A 243 8.19 19.25 17.56
N LEU A 244 8.63 20.43 18.04
CA LEU A 244 8.29 20.90 19.39
C LEU A 244 6.78 21.13 19.58
N ALA A 245 6.12 21.67 18.56
CA ALA A 245 4.67 21.91 18.62
C ALA A 245 3.87 20.61 18.66
N LEU A 246 4.31 19.56 17.95
CA LEU A 246 3.63 18.25 17.89
C LEU A 246 4.09 17.27 18.98
N LEU A 247 5.20 17.54 19.67
CA LEU A 247 5.80 16.68 20.69
C LEU A 247 4.80 16.20 21.74
N PRO A 248 3.95 17.05 22.37
CA PRO A 248 2.94 16.59 23.32
C PRO A 248 2.00 15.52 22.75
N PHE A 249 1.56 15.70 21.50
CA PHE A 249 0.65 14.77 20.84
C PHE A 249 1.34 13.49 20.38
N ILE A 250 2.54 13.58 19.80
CA ILE A 250 3.32 12.41 19.37
C ILE A 250 3.61 11.51 20.57
N MET A 251 4.05 12.11 21.69
CA MET A 251 4.34 11.34 22.90
C MET A 251 3.08 10.76 23.54
N PHE A 252 1.98 11.51 23.54
CA PHE A 252 0.70 10.99 24.00
C PHE A 252 0.27 9.76 23.21
N LEU A 253 0.30 9.82 21.87
CA LEU A 253 -0.08 8.67 21.03
C LEU A 253 0.82 7.47 21.29
N LEU A 254 2.14 7.67 21.37
CA LEU A 254 3.10 6.62 21.66
C LEU A 254 2.82 5.96 23.01
N LEU A 255 2.78 6.75 24.08
CA LEU A 255 2.62 6.26 25.45
C LEU A 255 1.24 5.67 25.68
N ARG A 256 0.19 6.19 25.03
CA ARG A 256 -1.15 5.62 25.06
C ARG A 256 -1.16 4.21 24.49
N VAL A 257 -0.50 3.99 23.35
CA VAL A 257 -0.42 2.65 22.74
C VAL A 257 0.37 1.69 23.64
N LEU A 258 1.51 2.12 24.20
CA LEU A 258 2.29 1.29 25.12
C LEU A 258 1.50 0.93 26.38
N TYR A 259 0.84 1.91 26.99
CA TYR A 259 0.01 1.69 28.17
C TYR A 259 -1.10 0.67 27.90
N LEU A 260 -1.80 0.80 26.76
CA LEU A 260 -2.90 -0.10 26.41
C LEU A 260 -2.45 -1.54 26.12
N GLN A 261 -1.20 -1.76 25.68
CA GLN A 261 -0.66 -3.12 25.49
C GLN A 261 -0.55 -3.90 26.80
N HIS A 262 -0.42 -3.20 27.93
CA HIS A 262 -0.32 -3.76 29.27
C HIS A 262 -1.35 -3.12 30.20
N ASP A 263 -2.58 -2.93 29.70
CA ASP A 263 -3.66 -2.32 30.48
C ASP A 263 -3.98 -3.17 31.72
N PRO A 264 -4.30 -2.57 32.88
CA PRO A 264 -4.72 -3.32 34.06
C PRO A 264 -6.02 -4.10 33.87
N ASP A 265 -6.90 -3.68 32.95
CA ASP A 265 -8.09 -4.45 32.57
C ASP A 265 -7.68 -5.60 31.61
N PRO A 266 -7.84 -6.87 32.02
CA PRO A 266 -7.46 -8.02 31.20
C PRO A 266 -8.21 -8.07 29.87
N VAL A 267 -9.42 -7.52 29.78
CA VAL A 267 -10.18 -7.47 28.52
C VAL A 267 -9.54 -6.49 27.54
N MET A 268 -9.12 -5.32 28.02
CA MET A 268 -8.43 -4.33 27.19
C MET A 268 -7.03 -4.80 26.81
N GLN A 269 -6.29 -5.37 27.76
CA GLN A 269 -4.98 -5.97 27.50
C GLN A 269 -5.09 -7.04 26.40
N ASN A 270 -6.03 -7.98 26.52
CA ASN A 270 -6.22 -9.01 25.51
C ASN A 270 -6.50 -8.44 24.11
N ARG A 271 -7.24 -7.32 24.01
CA ARG A 271 -7.54 -6.66 22.74
C ARG A 271 -6.34 -5.93 22.12
N TRP A 272 -5.45 -5.37 22.94
CA TRP A 272 -4.35 -4.50 22.53
C TRP A 272 -2.97 -5.17 22.47
N GLU A 273 -2.78 -6.25 23.20
CA GLU A 273 -1.54 -7.05 23.21
C GLU A 273 -1.22 -7.56 21.80
N VAL A 274 -0.02 -7.21 21.30
CA VAL A 274 0.45 -7.62 19.97
C VAL A 274 1.11 -8.99 20.06
N SER A 275 0.29 -10.05 20.09
CA SER A 275 0.76 -11.44 20.07
C SER A 275 -0.01 -12.28 19.04
N PHE A 276 0.70 -13.11 18.27
CA PHE A 276 0.15 -13.97 17.21
C PHE A 276 -0.02 -15.48 17.50
N PRO A 277 0.30 -16.07 18.69
CA PRO A 277 0.12 -17.52 18.92
C PRO A 277 -1.31 -18.04 18.70
N PHE A 278 -2.31 -17.16 18.80
CA PHE A 278 -3.70 -17.54 18.52
C PHE A 278 -3.93 -17.89 17.04
N MET A 279 -3.09 -17.43 16.11
CA MET A 279 -3.24 -17.71 14.68
C MET A 279 -2.98 -19.18 14.33
N ASP A 280 -2.20 -19.88 15.16
CA ASP A 280 -1.88 -21.30 14.97
C ASP A 280 -3.02 -22.23 15.39
N LYS A 281 -4.02 -21.73 16.14
CA LYS A 281 -5.19 -22.54 16.50
C LYS A 281 -6.22 -22.57 15.36
N VAL A 282 -7.18 -23.49 15.47
CA VAL A 282 -8.25 -23.66 14.47
C VAL A 282 -9.34 -22.59 14.57
N ASN A 283 -10.02 -22.33 13.45
CA ASN A 283 -11.23 -21.50 13.39
C ASN A 283 -12.51 -22.34 13.44
N THR A 284 -13.58 -21.81 14.01
CA THR A 284 -14.86 -22.53 14.19
C THR A 284 -15.92 -22.20 13.13
N PHE A 285 -15.68 -21.16 12.31
CA PHE A 285 -16.64 -20.69 11.32
C PHE A 285 -16.30 -21.22 9.92
N LYS A 286 -17.34 -21.40 9.11
CA LYS A 286 -17.21 -21.75 7.68
C LYS A 286 -17.10 -20.48 6.85
N ILE A 287 -16.30 -20.54 5.79
CA ILE A 287 -16.26 -19.53 4.73
C ILE A 287 -16.53 -20.22 3.40
N ASN A 288 -16.93 -19.49 2.37
CA ASN A 288 -17.08 -20.03 1.02
C ASN A 288 -15.80 -19.74 0.21
N PRO A 289 -14.86 -20.69 0.07
CA PRO A 289 -13.52 -20.36 -0.36
C PRO A 289 -13.14 -21.21 -1.58
N TRP A 290 -13.83 -21.05 -2.70
CA TRP A 290 -13.18 -21.42 -3.96
C TRP A 290 -12.02 -20.43 -4.18
N PRO A 291 -10.83 -20.78 -4.69
CA PRO A 291 -10.34 -22.11 -5.02
C PRO A 291 -9.65 -22.85 -3.86
N MET A 292 -9.45 -22.22 -2.69
CA MET A 292 -8.78 -22.83 -1.53
C MET A 292 -9.81 -23.32 -0.51
N GLU A 293 -10.18 -24.58 -0.57
CA GLU A 293 -11.14 -25.14 0.39
C GLU A 293 -10.52 -25.19 1.80
N VAL A 294 -11.13 -24.49 2.75
CA VAL A 294 -10.74 -24.50 4.16
C VAL A 294 -11.85 -25.09 5.01
N VAL A 295 -11.49 -25.98 5.92
CA VAL A 295 -12.41 -26.75 6.75
C VAL A 295 -12.42 -26.17 8.17
N ALA A 296 -13.61 -25.77 8.61
CA ALA A 296 -13.83 -25.33 9.97
C ALA A 296 -13.47 -26.43 11.00
N ASN A 297 -12.86 -26.03 12.11
CA ASN A 297 -12.36 -26.85 13.22
C ASN A 297 -11.14 -27.73 12.92
N PHE A 298 -10.67 -27.79 11.66
CA PHE A 298 -9.47 -28.54 11.29
C PHE A 298 -8.32 -27.61 10.90
N ASP A 299 -8.61 -26.58 10.10
CA ASP A 299 -7.57 -25.70 9.55
C ASP A 299 -7.25 -24.50 10.44
N THR A 300 -5.99 -24.06 10.36
CA THR A 300 -5.45 -22.95 11.15
C THR A 300 -5.94 -21.59 10.65
N ARG A 301 -5.89 -20.54 11.49
CA ARG A 301 -6.31 -19.19 11.07
C ARG A 301 -5.45 -18.62 9.94
N TRP A 302 -4.18 -19.00 9.89
CA TRP A 302 -3.28 -18.65 8.78
C TRP A 302 -3.83 -19.11 7.43
N MET A 303 -4.45 -20.29 7.40
CA MET A 303 -5.04 -20.87 6.21
C MET A 303 -6.29 -20.11 5.76
N PHE A 304 -7.15 -19.75 6.70
CA PHE A 304 -8.31 -18.89 6.44
C PHE A 304 -7.89 -17.52 5.91
N LEU A 305 -6.82 -16.92 6.45
CA LEU A 305 -6.28 -15.67 5.95
C LEU A 305 -5.74 -15.81 4.52
N LYS A 306 -5.00 -16.88 4.23
CA LYS A 306 -4.51 -17.17 2.87
C LYS A 306 -5.67 -17.29 1.88
N ALA A 307 -6.72 -18.05 2.23
CA ALA A 307 -7.92 -18.19 1.41
C ALA A 307 -8.61 -16.84 1.17
N ALA A 308 -8.71 -16.00 2.21
CA ALA A 308 -9.29 -14.66 2.11
C ALA A 308 -8.48 -13.74 1.18
N VAL A 309 -7.14 -13.78 1.25
CA VAL A 309 -6.25 -13.02 0.36
C VAL A 309 -6.43 -13.46 -1.10
N ILE A 310 -6.54 -14.77 -1.35
CA ILE A 310 -6.79 -15.31 -2.69
C ILE A 310 -8.15 -14.85 -3.22
N ASN A 311 -9.20 -14.89 -2.40
CA ASN A 311 -10.54 -14.41 -2.77
C ASN A 311 -10.55 -12.93 -3.13
N SER A 312 -9.95 -12.08 -2.29
CA SER A 312 -9.82 -10.65 -2.57
C SER A 312 -9.02 -10.36 -3.83
N ALA A 313 -7.93 -11.11 -4.06
CA ALA A 313 -7.13 -10.99 -5.28
C ALA A 313 -7.92 -11.40 -6.52
N ARG A 314 -8.65 -12.53 -6.46
CA ARG A 314 -9.46 -13.04 -7.55
C ARG A 314 -10.49 -12.01 -8.01
N VAL A 315 -11.30 -11.52 -7.07
CA VAL A 315 -12.36 -10.56 -7.40
C VAL A 315 -11.78 -9.25 -7.92
N THR A 316 -10.70 -8.76 -7.30
CA THR A 316 -10.04 -7.52 -7.72
C THR A 316 -9.45 -7.63 -9.11
N LEU A 317 -8.69 -8.68 -9.42
CA LEU A 317 -8.05 -8.87 -10.72
C LEU A 317 -9.09 -9.00 -11.84
N LEU A 318 -10.14 -9.79 -11.61
CA LEU A 318 -11.21 -9.95 -12.59
C LEU A 318 -11.97 -8.62 -12.80
N SER A 319 -12.31 -7.91 -11.72
CA SER A 319 -12.95 -6.60 -11.81
C SER A 319 -12.07 -5.56 -12.50
N ILE A 320 -10.76 -5.57 -12.32
CA ILE A 320 -9.82 -4.69 -13.04
C ILE A 320 -9.91 -4.93 -14.55
N VAL A 321 -9.87 -6.19 -14.99
CA VAL A 321 -9.95 -6.54 -16.42
C VAL A 321 -11.30 -6.09 -17.00
N LEU A 322 -12.39 -6.46 -16.34
CA LEU A 322 -13.75 -6.14 -16.81
C LEU A 322 -14.00 -4.63 -16.83
N CYS A 323 -13.54 -3.88 -15.81
CA CYS A 323 -13.77 -2.45 -15.74
C CYS A 323 -12.91 -1.66 -16.74
N VAL A 324 -11.70 -2.14 -17.08
CA VAL A 324 -10.90 -1.56 -18.17
C VAL A 324 -11.60 -1.76 -19.51
N ILE A 325 -12.13 -2.95 -19.78
CA ILE A 325 -12.85 -3.23 -21.03
C ILE A 325 -14.11 -2.36 -21.11
N LEU A 326 -14.99 -2.45 -20.11
CA LEU A 326 -16.25 -1.72 -20.09
C LEU A 326 -16.03 -0.20 -20.06
N GLY A 327 -15.12 0.28 -19.21
CA GLY A 327 -14.80 1.69 -19.07
C GLY A 327 -14.17 2.29 -20.32
N THR A 328 -13.32 1.55 -21.04
CA THR A 328 -12.77 2.01 -22.32
C THR A 328 -13.85 2.11 -23.39
N ILE A 329 -14.73 1.11 -23.49
CA ILE A 329 -15.86 1.11 -24.44
C ILE A 329 -16.76 2.31 -24.16
N VAL A 330 -17.19 2.49 -22.90
CA VAL A 330 -18.06 3.59 -22.48
C VAL A 330 -17.38 4.94 -22.71
N GLY A 331 -16.09 5.07 -22.32
CA GLY A 331 -15.30 6.30 -22.47
C GLY A 331 -15.15 6.74 -23.92
N VAL A 332 -14.84 5.81 -24.84
CA VAL A 332 -14.77 6.07 -26.28
C VAL A 332 -16.16 6.38 -26.85
N THR A 333 -17.19 5.63 -26.45
CA THR A 333 -18.57 5.82 -26.93
C THR A 333 -19.11 7.21 -26.60
N ARG A 334 -18.71 7.80 -25.48
CA ARG A 334 -19.07 9.18 -25.12
C ARG A 334 -18.51 10.23 -26.07
N LEU A 335 -17.39 9.95 -26.74
CA LEU A 335 -16.79 10.82 -27.76
C LEU A 335 -17.42 10.63 -29.15
N SER A 336 -18.33 9.68 -29.31
CA SER A 336 -19.02 9.43 -30.57
C SER A 336 -19.88 10.63 -30.98
N SER A 337 -19.95 10.88 -32.29
CA SER A 337 -20.87 11.87 -32.88
C SER A 337 -22.34 11.44 -32.75
N ASN A 338 -22.61 10.15 -32.52
CA ASN A 338 -23.95 9.64 -32.32
C ASN A 338 -24.48 10.07 -30.94
N LYS A 339 -25.45 10.99 -30.95
CA LYS A 339 -26.08 11.54 -29.73
C LYS A 339 -26.74 10.50 -28.85
N LEU A 340 -27.34 9.45 -29.41
CA LEU A 340 -27.98 8.40 -28.61
C LEU A 340 -26.91 7.63 -27.83
N ALA A 341 -25.87 7.16 -28.51
CA ALA A 341 -24.79 6.40 -27.90
C ALA A 341 -24.03 7.22 -26.86
N SER A 342 -23.69 8.48 -27.18
CA SER A 342 -23.00 9.38 -26.25
C SER A 342 -23.86 9.73 -25.03
N THR A 343 -25.16 9.96 -25.22
CA THR A 343 -26.11 10.22 -24.11
C THR A 343 -26.25 9.01 -23.21
N MET A 344 -26.46 7.80 -23.76
CA MET A 344 -26.59 6.56 -22.96
C MET A 344 -25.33 6.28 -22.14
N ALA A 345 -24.16 6.44 -22.74
CA ALA A 345 -22.89 6.27 -22.03
C ALA A 345 -22.68 7.37 -20.98
N THR A 346 -23.18 8.59 -21.19
CA THR A 346 -23.16 9.66 -20.19
C THR A 346 -24.09 9.38 -19.02
N VAL A 347 -25.31 8.92 -19.27
CA VAL A 347 -26.27 8.51 -18.24
C VAL A 347 -25.67 7.38 -17.39
N TYR A 348 -25.09 6.36 -18.01
CA TYR A 348 -24.38 5.30 -17.30
C TYR A 348 -23.31 5.87 -16.35
N VAL A 349 -22.40 6.72 -16.87
CA VAL A 349 -21.31 7.27 -16.05
C VAL A 349 -21.84 8.11 -14.89
N GLU A 350 -22.81 8.99 -15.14
CA GLU A 350 -23.40 9.85 -14.10
C GLU A 350 -24.15 9.05 -13.04
N ILE A 351 -24.82 7.94 -13.40
CA ILE A 351 -25.49 7.09 -12.41
C ILE A 351 -24.45 6.38 -11.54
N PHE A 352 -23.55 5.59 -12.15
CA PHE A 352 -22.68 4.70 -11.38
C PHE A 352 -21.58 5.43 -10.61
N ARG A 353 -21.10 6.57 -11.10
CA ARG A 353 -20.09 7.37 -10.41
C ARG A 353 -20.64 8.04 -9.15
N ASN A 354 -21.93 8.41 -9.16
CA ASN A 354 -22.56 9.15 -8.07
C ASN A 354 -23.24 8.23 -7.04
N LEU A 355 -23.31 6.91 -7.29
CA LEU A 355 -23.82 5.93 -6.34
C LEU A 355 -22.73 5.47 -5.37
N PRO A 356 -22.99 5.44 -4.05
CA PRO A 356 -22.10 4.77 -3.11
C PRO A 356 -21.98 3.29 -3.45
N LEU A 357 -20.74 2.80 -3.61
CA LEU A 357 -20.48 1.40 -3.98
C LEU A 357 -21.15 0.41 -3.01
N ALA A 358 -21.20 0.73 -1.72
CA ALA A 358 -21.89 -0.05 -0.71
C ALA A 358 -23.38 -0.30 -1.05
N VAL A 359 -24.09 0.77 -1.45
CA VAL A 359 -25.50 0.71 -1.84
C VAL A 359 -25.67 -0.06 -3.14
N LEU A 360 -24.75 0.13 -4.10
CA LEU A 360 -24.77 -0.61 -5.36
C LEU A 360 -24.59 -2.12 -5.13
N LEU A 361 -23.67 -2.53 -4.27
CA LEU A 361 -23.44 -3.94 -3.92
C LEU A 361 -24.67 -4.56 -3.28
N PHE A 362 -25.26 -3.86 -2.30
CA PHE A 362 -26.51 -4.29 -1.67
C PHE A 362 -27.63 -4.46 -2.69
N LEU A 363 -27.85 -3.46 -3.56
CA LEU A 363 -28.87 -3.50 -4.59
C LEU A 363 -28.67 -4.69 -5.54
N ILE A 364 -27.45 -4.90 -6.05
CA ILE A 364 -27.16 -6.00 -6.97
C ILE A 364 -27.42 -7.35 -6.28
N ALA A 365 -26.94 -7.54 -5.06
CA ALA A 365 -27.14 -8.80 -4.34
C ALA A 365 -28.62 -9.08 -4.06
N THR A 366 -29.36 -8.07 -3.60
CA THR A 366 -30.81 -8.22 -3.33
C THR A 366 -31.60 -8.44 -4.61
N GLN A 367 -31.35 -7.68 -5.67
CA GLN A 367 -32.07 -7.85 -6.94
C GLN A 367 -31.78 -9.21 -7.57
N TYR A 368 -30.52 -9.66 -7.52
CA TYR A 368 -30.17 -10.99 -7.99
C TYR A 368 -30.95 -12.08 -7.23
N GLY A 369 -30.96 -12.03 -5.90
CA GLY A 369 -31.67 -13.02 -5.09
C GLY A 369 -33.19 -13.03 -5.27
N LEU A 370 -33.79 -11.90 -5.66
CA LEU A 370 -35.24 -11.79 -5.89
C LEU A 370 -35.67 -12.14 -7.32
N GLN A 371 -34.84 -11.83 -8.32
CA GLN A 371 -35.20 -11.99 -9.74
C GLN A 371 -34.67 -13.29 -10.34
N ALA A 372 -33.61 -13.88 -9.76
CA ALA A 372 -33.13 -15.18 -10.21
C ALA A 372 -34.17 -16.28 -9.89
N PRO A 373 -34.36 -17.26 -10.79
CA PRO A 373 -35.30 -18.35 -10.57
C PRO A 373 -34.87 -19.14 -9.34
N LEU A 374 -35.86 -19.70 -8.66
CA LEU A 374 -35.59 -20.56 -7.51
C LEU A 374 -34.85 -21.81 -8.00
N PHE A 375 -33.91 -22.32 -7.20
CA PHE A 375 -33.14 -23.53 -7.55
C PHE A 375 -34.03 -24.71 -8.00
N ILE A 376 -35.23 -24.84 -7.42
CA ILE A 376 -36.23 -25.87 -7.73
C ILE A 376 -36.83 -25.76 -9.15
N GLU A 377 -36.78 -24.59 -9.79
CA GLU A 377 -37.44 -24.34 -11.07
C GLU A 377 -36.66 -24.88 -12.28
N GLU A 378 -35.42 -25.36 -12.08
CA GLU A 378 -34.61 -26.07 -13.07
C GLU A 378 -34.44 -25.34 -14.42
N GLU A 379 -34.01 -24.08 -14.36
CA GLU A 379 -33.81 -23.25 -15.56
C GLU A 379 -32.42 -23.49 -16.21
N PHE A 380 -32.43 -24.28 -17.30
CA PHE A 380 -31.26 -24.53 -18.13
C PHE A 380 -31.28 -23.70 -19.41
N LEU A 381 -30.20 -22.96 -19.66
CA LEU A 381 -29.99 -22.22 -20.89
C LEU A 381 -29.06 -22.99 -21.83
N LEU A 382 -29.15 -22.66 -23.13
CA LEU A 382 -28.25 -23.17 -24.18
C LEU A 382 -28.16 -24.70 -24.23
N GLY A 383 -29.30 -25.40 -24.06
CA GLY A 383 -29.37 -26.86 -24.16
C GLY A 383 -28.68 -27.60 -23.01
N GLY A 384 -28.67 -27.01 -21.80
CA GLY A 384 -28.05 -27.59 -20.61
C GLY A 384 -26.66 -27.04 -20.29
N ALA A 385 -26.12 -26.12 -21.10
CA ALA A 385 -24.76 -25.65 -20.94
C ALA A 385 -24.58 -24.63 -19.80
N VAL A 386 -25.66 -23.96 -19.42
CA VAL A 386 -25.67 -23.01 -18.31
C VAL A 386 -26.89 -23.29 -17.44
N PHE A 387 -26.65 -23.57 -16.17
CA PHE A 387 -27.69 -23.64 -15.16
C PHE A 387 -27.66 -22.35 -14.34
N TYR A 388 -28.80 -21.71 -14.15
CA TYR A 388 -28.89 -20.40 -13.51
C TYR A 388 -29.97 -20.41 -12.42
N SER A 389 -29.62 -19.97 -11.22
CA SER A 389 -30.56 -19.88 -10.10
C SER A 389 -30.18 -18.80 -9.08
N ASN A 390 -31.06 -18.60 -8.10
CA ASN A 390 -30.81 -17.76 -6.94
C ASN A 390 -29.68 -18.27 -6.03
N GLN A 391 -29.24 -19.52 -6.17
CA GLN A 391 -28.10 -20.09 -5.44
C GLN A 391 -26.77 -19.99 -6.19
N GLY A 392 -26.78 -19.70 -7.50
CA GLY A 392 -25.55 -19.55 -8.28
C GLY A 392 -25.75 -19.70 -9.79
N ILE A 393 -24.66 -19.62 -10.53
CA ILE A 393 -24.63 -19.91 -11.96
C ILE A 393 -23.57 -20.97 -12.22
N TRP A 394 -23.94 -22.05 -12.91
CA TRP A 394 -23.03 -23.14 -13.26
C TRP A 394 -22.89 -23.22 -14.77
N PHE A 395 -21.64 -23.26 -15.24
CA PHE A 395 -21.30 -23.32 -16.66
C PHE A 395 -20.61 -24.64 -17.00
N VAL A 396 -20.83 -25.14 -18.21
CA VAL A 396 -20.01 -26.23 -18.75
C VAL A 396 -18.54 -25.83 -18.79
N THR A 397 -17.68 -26.71 -18.30
CA THR A 397 -16.22 -26.53 -18.31
C THR A 397 -15.53 -27.71 -18.98
N VAL A 398 -14.23 -27.59 -19.21
CA VAL A 398 -13.40 -28.70 -19.71
C VAL A 398 -13.26 -29.77 -18.63
N ALA A 399 -13.35 -31.05 -19.00
CA ALA A 399 -13.17 -32.16 -18.05
C ALA A 399 -11.74 -32.25 -17.49
N SER A 400 -10.76 -31.59 -18.13
CA SER A 400 -9.37 -31.58 -17.66
C SER A 400 -8.66 -30.26 -17.94
N TYR A 401 -8.33 -29.52 -16.88
CA TYR A 401 -7.55 -28.28 -16.98
C TYR A 401 -6.16 -28.48 -17.61
N GLN A 402 -5.53 -29.66 -17.43
CA GLN A 402 -4.24 -29.96 -18.08
C GLN A 402 -4.35 -29.96 -19.61
N ARG A 403 -5.46 -30.45 -20.17
CA ARG A 403 -5.70 -30.44 -21.62
C ARG A 403 -5.89 -29.02 -22.16
N LEU A 404 -6.58 -28.17 -21.40
CA LEU A 404 -6.69 -26.74 -21.72
C LEU A 404 -5.30 -26.09 -21.78
N VAL A 405 -4.46 -26.31 -20.78
CA VAL A 405 -3.08 -25.79 -20.74
C VAL A 405 -2.28 -26.30 -21.94
N MET A 406 -2.38 -27.60 -22.31
CA MET A 406 -1.73 -28.13 -23.51
C MET A 406 -2.18 -27.42 -24.80
N GLY A 407 -3.48 -27.15 -24.95
CA GLY A 407 -4.01 -26.39 -26.07
C GLY A 407 -3.45 -24.97 -26.13
N LEU A 408 -3.38 -24.28 -25.00
CA LEU A 408 -2.78 -22.94 -24.89
C LEU A 408 -1.28 -22.95 -25.21
N VAL A 409 -0.55 -23.97 -24.75
CA VAL A 409 0.88 -24.15 -25.07
C VAL A 409 1.08 -24.38 -26.55
N ALA A 410 0.24 -25.19 -27.20
CA ALA A 410 0.30 -25.40 -28.65
C ALA A 410 0.12 -24.09 -29.42
N LEU A 411 -0.84 -23.24 -29.01
CA LEU A 411 -1.02 -21.90 -29.59
C LEU A 411 0.17 -20.98 -29.35
N ALA A 412 0.75 -21.01 -28.14
CA ALA A 412 1.92 -20.20 -27.81
C ALA A 412 3.16 -20.62 -28.61
N LEU A 413 3.39 -21.92 -28.78
CA LEU A 413 4.47 -22.48 -29.59
C LEU A 413 4.29 -22.14 -31.07
N LEU A 414 3.07 -22.24 -31.59
CA LEU A 414 2.78 -21.79 -32.96
C LEU A 414 3.08 -20.30 -33.13
N ARG A 415 2.69 -19.46 -32.16
CA ARG A 415 3.01 -18.03 -32.18
C ARG A 415 4.52 -17.78 -32.22
N ALA A 416 5.28 -18.50 -31.40
CA ALA A 416 6.74 -18.41 -31.39
C ALA A 416 7.34 -18.87 -32.72
N ALA A 417 6.81 -19.93 -33.34
CA ALA A 417 7.24 -20.42 -34.65
C ALA A 417 6.96 -19.41 -35.76
N LEU A 418 5.75 -18.83 -35.81
CA LEU A 418 5.41 -17.78 -36.77
C LEU A 418 6.30 -16.55 -36.59
N ARG A 419 6.51 -16.11 -35.34
CA ARG A 419 7.42 -15.00 -35.03
C ARG A 419 8.84 -15.29 -35.51
N HIS A 420 9.33 -16.51 -35.36
CA HIS A 420 10.64 -16.90 -35.84
C HIS A 420 10.77 -16.91 -37.37
N MET A 421 9.69 -17.22 -38.10
CA MET A 421 9.66 -17.16 -39.56
C MET A 421 9.65 -15.72 -40.09
N ASP A 422 9.02 -14.79 -39.36
CA ASP A 422 8.88 -13.37 -39.72
C ASP A 422 10.08 -12.49 -39.30
N ARG A 423 11.07 -13.08 -38.61
CA ARG A 423 12.23 -12.34 -38.09
C ARG A 423 13.18 -11.93 -39.20
N ILE A 424 13.56 -10.66 -39.16
CA ILE A 424 14.59 -10.07 -40.03
C ILE A 424 15.84 -9.76 -39.22
N GLU A 425 16.97 -9.65 -39.93
CA GLU A 425 18.25 -9.30 -39.29
C GLU A 425 18.17 -7.91 -38.64
N PRO A 426 18.54 -7.78 -37.36
CA PRO A 426 18.50 -6.50 -36.67
C PRO A 426 19.57 -5.54 -37.21
N ARG A 427 19.26 -4.23 -37.21
CA ARG A 427 20.17 -3.20 -37.73
C ARG A 427 21.50 -3.10 -36.99
N PHE A 428 21.49 -3.43 -35.70
CA PHE A 428 22.66 -3.43 -34.84
C PHE A 428 22.63 -4.69 -33.96
N ILE A 429 23.71 -5.46 -33.96
CA ILE A 429 23.86 -6.63 -33.09
C ILE A 429 24.67 -6.17 -31.87
N ILE A 430 23.99 -5.97 -30.75
CA ILE A 430 24.63 -5.64 -29.47
C ILE A 430 24.97 -6.95 -28.77
N THR A 431 26.26 -7.28 -28.68
CA THR A 431 26.75 -8.43 -27.91
C THR A 431 27.13 -8.00 -26.49
N PRO A 432 26.60 -8.64 -25.45
CA PRO A 432 26.95 -8.34 -24.07
C PRO A 432 28.44 -8.61 -23.81
N SER A 433 29.08 -7.74 -23.03
CA SER A 433 30.52 -7.79 -22.73
C SER A 433 30.81 -8.04 -21.25
N THR A 434 29.87 -7.71 -20.37
CA THR A 434 30.02 -7.87 -18.92
C THR A 434 29.19 -9.05 -18.40
N PRO A 435 29.59 -9.70 -17.29
CA PRO A 435 28.82 -10.79 -16.69
C PRO A 435 27.38 -10.41 -16.33
N GLN A 436 27.15 -9.14 -15.95
CA GLN A 436 25.82 -8.62 -15.63
C GLN A 436 24.93 -8.50 -16.88
N GLU A 437 25.50 -8.18 -18.04
CA GLU A 437 24.75 -8.14 -19.30
C GLU A 437 24.42 -9.54 -19.80
N HIS A 438 25.33 -10.51 -19.64
CA HIS A 438 25.03 -11.92 -19.91
C HIS A 438 23.90 -12.45 -19.02
N LEU A 439 23.81 -12.02 -17.75
CA LEU A 439 22.67 -12.36 -16.89
C LEU A 439 21.35 -11.76 -17.39
N ARG A 440 21.38 -10.60 -18.09
CA ARG A 440 20.18 -9.99 -18.67
C ARG A 440 19.80 -10.61 -20.01
N ARG A 441 20.77 -11.12 -20.76
CA ARG A 441 20.61 -11.79 -22.06
C ARG A 441 21.36 -13.13 -22.07
N PRO A 442 20.81 -14.16 -21.40
CA PRO A 442 21.50 -15.44 -21.20
C PRO A 442 21.73 -16.21 -22.50
N PHE A 443 20.92 -15.97 -23.53
CA PHE A 443 20.96 -16.69 -24.81
C PHE A 443 21.76 -15.97 -25.91
N SER A 444 22.52 -14.93 -25.57
CA SER A 444 23.28 -14.09 -26.51
C SER A 444 24.33 -14.84 -27.33
N THR A 445 24.81 -15.99 -26.86
CA THR A 445 25.79 -16.82 -27.56
C THR A 445 25.21 -17.60 -28.75
N LEU A 446 23.88 -17.73 -28.86
CA LEU A 446 23.21 -18.50 -29.90
C LEU A 446 23.05 -17.73 -31.22
N GLY A 447 23.46 -16.46 -31.26
CA GLY A 447 23.24 -15.57 -32.40
C GLY A 447 21.82 -15.01 -32.46
N TRP A 448 21.61 -13.97 -33.28
CA TRP A 448 20.40 -13.13 -33.23
C TRP A 448 19.10 -13.91 -33.47
N ARG A 449 19.09 -14.87 -34.40
CA ARG A 449 17.88 -15.60 -34.79
C ARG A 449 17.45 -16.65 -33.76
N LEU A 450 18.42 -17.35 -33.15
CA LEU A 450 18.19 -18.40 -32.17
C LEU A 450 18.04 -17.85 -30.75
N GLU A 451 18.76 -16.78 -30.38
CA GLU A 451 18.60 -16.08 -29.10
C GLU A 451 17.14 -15.71 -28.88
N ALA A 452 16.54 -15.10 -29.90
CA ALA A 452 15.17 -14.63 -29.82
C ALA A 452 14.15 -15.78 -29.76
N LEU A 453 14.42 -16.91 -30.41
CA LEU A 453 13.57 -18.10 -30.32
C LEU A 453 13.69 -18.74 -28.93
N ALA A 454 14.92 -18.86 -28.41
CA ALA A 454 15.18 -19.39 -27.08
C ALA A 454 14.48 -18.56 -26.00
N SER A 455 14.46 -17.22 -26.14
CA SER A 455 13.71 -16.34 -25.23
C SER A 455 12.20 -16.60 -25.25
N ASP A 456 11.59 -16.74 -26.43
CA ASP A 456 10.15 -17.03 -26.54
C ASP A 456 9.81 -18.40 -25.95
N ILE A 457 10.61 -19.43 -26.23
CA ILE A 457 10.42 -20.78 -25.68
C ILE A 457 10.61 -20.78 -24.17
N PHE A 458 11.63 -20.07 -23.66
CA PHE A 458 11.88 -19.94 -22.23
C PHE A 458 10.71 -19.27 -21.52
N LEU A 459 10.09 -18.24 -22.12
CA LEU A 459 8.89 -17.61 -21.59
C LEU A 459 7.69 -18.57 -21.54
N ILE A 460 7.48 -19.37 -22.59
CA ILE A 460 6.40 -20.39 -22.62
C ILE A 460 6.64 -21.44 -21.53
N PHE A 461 7.86 -21.95 -21.43
CA PHE A 461 8.25 -22.93 -20.41
C PHE A 461 8.07 -22.38 -19.00
N ALA A 462 8.52 -21.14 -18.76
CA ALA A 462 8.32 -20.44 -17.49
C ALA A 462 6.83 -20.26 -17.15
N ALA A 463 5.99 -19.95 -18.15
CA ALA A 463 4.54 -19.82 -17.95
C ALA A 463 3.88 -21.16 -17.59
N VAL A 464 4.31 -22.28 -18.19
CA VAL A 464 3.80 -23.61 -17.85
C VAL A 464 4.20 -24.02 -16.43
N ILE A 465 5.47 -23.83 -16.06
CA ILE A 465 5.95 -24.04 -14.70
C ILE A 465 5.13 -23.18 -13.72
N PHE A 466 4.94 -21.91 -14.05
CA PHE A 466 4.16 -20.99 -13.23
C PHE A 466 2.73 -21.48 -13.02
N ILE A 467 2.00 -21.86 -14.08
CA ILE A 467 0.64 -22.37 -13.95
C ILE A 467 0.61 -23.66 -13.10
N ASN A 468 1.52 -24.60 -13.35
CA ASN A 468 1.54 -25.88 -12.65
C ASN A 468 1.85 -25.76 -11.16
N PHE A 469 2.72 -24.83 -10.75
CA PHE A 469 3.05 -24.62 -9.34
C PHE A 469 2.15 -23.59 -8.64
N LEU A 470 1.52 -22.68 -9.40
CA LEU A 470 0.56 -21.73 -8.86
C LEU A 470 -0.73 -22.42 -8.42
N VAL A 471 -1.24 -23.39 -9.19
CA VAL A 471 -2.50 -24.08 -8.86
C VAL A 471 -2.43 -24.75 -7.48
N PRO A 472 -1.45 -25.62 -7.16
CA PRO A 472 -1.31 -26.18 -5.82
C PRO A 472 -1.13 -25.12 -4.72
N PHE A 473 -0.41 -24.04 -4.99
CA PHE A 473 -0.27 -22.94 -4.02
C PHE A 473 -1.61 -22.25 -3.73
N VAL A 474 -2.45 -22.11 -4.75
CA VAL A 474 -3.74 -21.42 -4.65
C VAL A 474 -4.84 -22.35 -4.12
N SER A 475 -4.77 -23.66 -4.35
CA SER A 475 -5.82 -24.61 -3.95
C SER A 475 -5.49 -25.44 -2.70
N THR A 476 -4.22 -25.55 -2.30
CA THR A 476 -3.79 -26.43 -1.19
C THR A 476 -2.92 -25.74 -0.14
N ASN A 477 -2.50 -26.51 0.86
CA ASN A 477 -1.66 -26.05 1.98
C ASN A 477 -0.18 -25.90 1.61
N GLY A 478 0.24 -26.52 0.51
CA GLY A 478 1.65 -26.57 0.08
C GLY A 478 1.99 -25.62 -1.07
N GLY A 479 3.20 -25.78 -1.63
CA GLY A 479 3.61 -25.14 -2.88
C GLY A 479 4.09 -23.69 -2.78
N GLY A 480 4.23 -23.11 -1.58
CA GLY A 480 4.64 -21.71 -1.44
C GLY A 480 6.03 -21.39 -2.00
N THR A 481 7.02 -22.22 -1.68
CA THR A 481 8.40 -22.07 -2.19
C THR A 481 8.46 -22.34 -3.69
N GLU A 482 7.78 -23.38 -4.16
CA GLU A 482 7.70 -23.75 -5.58
C GLU A 482 7.03 -22.65 -6.41
N ALA A 483 5.90 -22.10 -5.94
CA ALA A 483 5.22 -20.99 -6.59
C ALA A 483 6.05 -19.71 -6.58
N PHE A 484 6.80 -19.44 -5.50
CA PHE A 484 7.73 -18.31 -5.45
C PHE A 484 8.86 -18.46 -6.47
N ILE A 485 9.48 -19.64 -6.55
CA ILE A 485 10.52 -19.94 -7.56
C ILE A 485 9.94 -19.80 -8.96
N ALA A 486 8.75 -20.36 -9.20
CA ALA A 486 8.06 -20.25 -10.49
C ALA A 486 7.73 -18.80 -10.86
N MET A 487 7.32 -17.98 -9.88
CA MET A 487 7.10 -16.54 -10.04
C MET A 487 8.42 -15.82 -10.40
N ALA A 488 9.52 -16.14 -9.71
CA ALA A 488 10.83 -15.56 -10.02
C ALA A 488 11.29 -15.93 -11.45
N ILE A 489 11.05 -17.18 -11.87
CA ILE A 489 11.40 -17.66 -13.22
C ILE A 489 10.58 -16.94 -14.29
N ILE A 490 9.26 -16.79 -14.12
CA ILE A 490 8.42 -16.07 -15.12
C ILE A 490 8.75 -14.58 -15.17
N VAL A 491 9.03 -13.94 -14.04
CA VAL A 491 9.48 -12.54 -14.00
C VAL A 491 10.84 -12.38 -14.70
N TYR A 492 11.76 -13.31 -14.48
CA TYR A 492 13.04 -13.31 -15.17
C TYR A 492 12.87 -13.54 -16.67
N ALA A 493 12.04 -14.49 -17.10
CA ALA A 493 11.76 -14.76 -18.52
C ALA A 493 11.12 -13.55 -19.24
N LEU A 494 10.20 -12.86 -18.56
CA LEU A 494 9.63 -11.59 -19.05
C LEU A 494 10.70 -10.49 -19.14
N SER A 495 11.60 -10.42 -18.17
CA SER A 495 12.71 -9.44 -18.17
C SER A 495 13.66 -9.68 -19.34
N VAL A 496 14.05 -10.94 -19.59
CA VAL A 496 14.89 -11.34 -20.74
C VAL A 496 14.21 -10.97 -22.06
N THR A 497 12.94 -11.35 -22.23
CA THR A 497 12.17 -11.05 -23.46
C THR A 497 12.05 -9.55 -23.69
N SER A 498 11.76 -8.78 -22.63
CA SER A 498 11.62 -7.34 -22.73
C SER A 498 12.95 -6.64 -23.02
N LYS A 499 14.07 -7.13 -22.49
CA LYS A 499 15.41 -6.57 -22.79
C LYS A 499 15.83 -6.86 -24.21
N LEU A 500 15.51 -8.05 -24.71
CA LEU A 500 15.73 -8.40 -26.11
C LEU A 500 14.93 -7.49 -27.07
N ASP A 501 13.68 -7.17 -26.72
CA ASP A 501 12.86 -6.21 -27.47
C ASP A 501 13.46 -4.78 -27.40
N ASP A 502 13.92 -4.33 -26.22
CA ASP A 502 14.56 -3.01 -26.05
C ASP A 502 15.82 -2.83 -26.92
N ASP A 503 16.63 -3.89 -27.02
CA ASP A 503 17.87 -3.90 -27.82
C ASP A 503 17.61 -3.98 -29.34
N GLY A 504 16.34 -4.06 -29.76
CA GLY A 504 15.96 -4.09 -31.17
C GLY A 504 16.26 -5.42 -31.87
N MET A 505 16.58 -6.47 -31.11
CA MET A 505 16.91 -7.80 -31.65
C MET A 505 15.68 -8.53 -32.22
N ASN A 506 14.47 -8.12 -31.83
CA ASN A 506 13.18 -8.68 -32.27
C ASN A 506 12.53 -7.86 -33.40
N ALA A 507 13.29 -7.54 -34.44
CA ALA A 507 12.73 -6.91 -35.63
C ALA A 507 11.91 -7.92 -36.45
N LEU A 508 10.66 -7.56 -36.77
CA LEU A 508 9.72 -8.40 -37.51
C LEU A 508 9.30 -7.69 -38.79
N GLN A 509 9.29 -8.40 -39.91
CA GLN A 509 8.64 -7.94 -41.13
C GLN A 509 7.26 -8.57 -41.21
N ILE A 510 6.23 -7.77 -40.97
CA ILE A 510 4.84 -8.22 -41.12
C ILE A 510 4.46 -8.07 -42.59
N ASP A 511 4.07 -9.18 -43.20
CA ASP A 511 3.48 -9.17 -44.53
C ASP A 511 2.02 -8.70 -44.44
N ASP A 512 1.80 -7.42 -44.72
CA ASP A 512 0.48 -6.77 -44.72
C ASP A 512 -0.30 -6.98 -46.03
N SER A 513 0.20 -7.78 -46.97
CA SER A 513 -0.54 -8.14 -48.18
C SER A 513 -1.82 -8.93 -47.85
N GLU A 514 -2.85 -8.82 -48.69
CA GLU A 514 -4.10 -9.58 -48.48
C GLU A 514 -3.86 -11.10 -48.43
N SER A 515 -2.92 -11.61 -49.23
CA SER A 515 -2.52 -13.02 -49.26
C SER A 515 -1.81 -13.44 -47.97
N GLY A 516 -0.88 -12.61 -47.47
CA GLY A 516 -0.21 -12.82 -46.19
C GLY A 516 -1.19 -12.82 -45.01
N LEU A 517 -2.13 -11.86 -45.00
CA LEU A 517 -3.15 -11.74 -43.97
C LEU A 517 -4.11 -12.94 -43.98
N ARG A 518 -4.56 -13.37 -45.17
CA ARG A 518 -5.39 -14.57 -45.33
C ARG A 518 -4.68 -15.82 -44.85
N LYS A 519 -3.39 -15.99 -45.19
CA LYS A 519 -2.57 -17.14 -44.75
C LYS A 519 -2.39 -17.16 -43.23
N ARG A 520 -2.11 -16.02 -42.60
CA ARG A 520 -2.01 -15.93 -41.14
C ARG A 520 -3.35 -16.27 -40.48
N PHE A 521 -4.45 -15.72 -41.01
CA PHE A 521 -5.79 -16.00 -40.51
C PHE A 521 -6.13 -17.50 -40.59
N THR A 522 -5.89 -18.15 -41.73
CA THR A 522 -6.16 -19.60 -41.87
C THR A 522 -5.31 -20.44 -40.94
N ILE A 523 -4.02 -20.12 -40.76
CA ILE A 523 -3.15 -20.79 -39.79
C ILE A 523 -3.69 -20.64 -38.37
N TRP A 524 -4.09 -19.43 -37.97
CA TRP A 524 -4.63 -19.18 -36.64
C TRP A 524 -5.97 -19.87 -36.39
N VAL A 525 -6.86 -19.88 -37.38
CA VAL A 525 -8.15 -20.59 -37.29
C VAL A 525 -7.93 -22.10 -37.15
N ALA A 526 -7.06 -22.69 -37.98
CA ALA A 526 -6.73 -24.12 -37.90
C ALA A 526 -6.09 -24.47 -36.54
N ALA A 527 -5.19 -23.63 -36.05
CA ALA A 527 -4.55 -23.83 -34.76
C ALA A 527 -5.52 -23.72 -33.59
N PHE A 528 -6.45 -22.75 -33.64
CA PHE A 528 -7.48 -22.61 -32.62
C PHE A 528 -8.41 -23.82 -32.62
N ALA A 529 -8.77 -24.36 -33.79
CA ALA A 529 -9.55 -25.57 -33.90
C ALA A 529 -8.82 -26.79 -33.29
N VAL A 530 -7.52 -26.95 -33.58
CA VAL A 530 -6.70 -28.02 -32.98
C VAL A 530 -6.57 -27.84 -31.46
N ALA A 531 -6.30 -26.63 -30.98
CA ALA A 531 -6.18 -26.33 -29.56
C ALA A 531 -7.49 -26.56 -28.80
N ALA A 532 -8.64 -26.17 -29.39
CA ALA A 532 -9.96 -26.46 -28.86
C ALA A 532 -10.23 -27.98 -28.84
N GLY A 533 -9.87 -28.70 -29.90
CA GLY A 533 -9.95 -30.16 -29.95
C GLY A 533 -9.11 -30.84 -28.87
N ILE A 534 -7.89 -30.37 -28.60
CA ILE A 534 -7.05 -30.85 -27.50
C ILE A 534 -7.73 -30.57 -26.16
N ALA A 535 -8.22 -29.35 -25.95
CA ALA A 535 -8.87 -28.94 -24.69
C ALA A 535 -10.12 -29.78 -24.38
N VAL A 536 -10.91 -30.12 -25.40
CA VAL A 536 -12.17 -30.89 -25.27
C VAL A 536 -11.95 -32.40 -25.44
N SER A 537 -10.74 -32.87 -25.74
CA SER A 537 -10.45 -34.30 -26.01
C SER A 537 -10.83 -35.28 -24.88
N LYS A 538 -10.91 -34.82 -23.64
CA LYS A 538 -11.38 -35.61 -22.48
C LYS A 538 -12.88 -35.45 -22.19
N GLY A 539 -13.61 -34.75 -23.05
CA GLY A 539 -15.00 -34.39 -22.85
C GLY A 539 -15.18 -33.05 -22.14
N LEU A 540 -16.45 -32.71 -21.94
CA LEU A 540 -16.92 -31.55 -21.21
C LEU A 540 -17.52 -32.01 -19.88
N SER A 541 -17.31 -31.24 -18.82
CA SER A 541 -17.96 -31.42 -17.52
C SER A 541 -19.22 -30.56 -17.52
N TRP A 542 -20.36 -31.23 -17.60
CA TRP A 542 -21.69 -30.62 -17.52
C TRP A 542 -22.12 -30.52 -16.06
N PRO A 543 -22.84 -29.45 -15.65
CA PRO A 543 -23.40 -29.38 -14.31
C PRO A 543 -24.45 -30.49 -14.15
N ASP A 544 -24.20 -31.41 -13.22
CA ASP A 544 -25.10 -32.53 -12.97
C ASP A 544 -25.99 -32.23 -11.77
N TYR A 545 -27.30 -32.32 -11.97
CA TYR A 545 -28.29 -31.88 -10.98
C TYR A 545 -28.76 -33.07 -10.15
N ILE A 546 -28.31 -33.13 -8.89
CA ILE A 546 -28.60 -34.23 -7.98
C ILE A 546 -29.90 -33.95 -7.23
N LYS A 547 -30.90 -34.80 -7.48
CA LYS A 547 -32.18 -34.83 -6.75
C LYS A 547 -32.26 -35.93 -5.70
N ASP A 548 -31.36 -36.91 -5.79
CA ASP A 548 -31.27 -38.07 -4.90
C ASP A 548 -29.81 -38.16 -4.42
N ARG A 549 -29.54 -37.60 -3.24
CA ARG A 549 -28.20 -37.46 -2.68
C ARG A 549 -27.76 -38.73 -1.96
N ASN A 550 -28.69 -39.52 -1.44
CA ASN A 550 -28.40 -40.75 -0.71
C ASN A 550 -28.39 -42.00 -1.62
N GLY A 551 -28.81 -41.87 -2.88
CA GLY A 551 -28.80 -42.91 -3.90
C GLY A 551 -29.82 -44.00 -3.66
N ASP A 552 -30.90 -43.72 -2.92
CA ASP A 552 -31.93 -44.70 -2.56
C ASP A 552 -33.03 -44.85 -3.65
N GLY A 553 -32.94 -44.08 -4.74
CA GLY A 553 -33.90 -44.07 -5.84
C GLY A 553 -35.15 -43.24 -5.58
N VAL A 554 -35.23 -42.55 -4.43
CA VAL A 554 -36.28 -41.61 -4.07
C VAL A 554 -35.76 -40.20 -4.21
N ILE A 555 -36.55 -39.32 -4.83
CA ILE A 555 -36.21 -37.90 -4.91
C ILE A 555 -36.25 -37.30 -3.50
N ASP A 556 -35.13 -36.77 -3.06
CA ASP A 556 -35.01 -36.07 -1.78
C ASP A 556 -35.92 -34.83 -1.74
N SER A 557 -36.14 -34.31 -0.53
CA SER A 557 -36.82 -33.03 -0.37
C SER A 557 -36.11 -31.93 -1.18
N PRO A 558 -36.84 -31.01 -1.84
CA PRO A 558 -36.23 -29.96 -2.66
C PRO A 558 -35.18 -29.09 -1.99
N GLY A 559 -35.15 -29.04 -0.65
CA GLY A 559 -34.11 -28.35 0.12
C GLY A 559 -32.77 -29.09 0.21
N ALA A 560 -32.69 -30.35 -0.23
CA ALA A 560 -31.48 -31.17 -0.24
C ALA A 560 -30.88 -31.35 -1.65
N TRP A 561 -31.54 -30.83 -2.68
CA TRP A 561 -31.06 -30.84 -4.06
C TRP A 561 -29.82 -29.96 -4.19
N ASP A 562 -28.85 -30.40 -4.98
CA ASP A 562 -27.58 -29.70 -5.19
C ASP A 562 -26.99 -30.08 -6.55
N ILE A 563 -25.98 -29.34 -7.02
CA ILE A 563 -25.19 -29.75 -8.17
C ILE A 563 -24.04 -30.64 -7.71
N ALA A 564 -23.81 -31.75 -8.43
CA ALA A 564 -22.78 -32.71 -8.09
C ALA A 564 -21.41 -32.03 -7.96
N GLU A 565 -20.72 -32.28 -6.85
CA GLU A 565 -19.39 -31.72 -6.61
C GLU A 565 -18.41 -32.10 -7.74
N GLY A 566 -17.71 -31.10 -8.28
CA GLY A 566 -16.79 -31.28 -9.41
C GLY A 566 -17.45 -31.29 -10.80
N THR A 567 -18.76 -31.07 -10.87
CA THR A 567 -19.49 -30.93 -12.15
C THR A 567 -19.77 -29.46 -12.48
N GLY A 568 -19.40 -29.05 -13.70
CA GLY A 568 -19.48 -27.64 -14.11
C GLY A 568 -18.54 -26.68 -13.35
N PHE A 569 -18.62 -25.40 -13.71
CA PHE A 569 -17.92 -24.31 -13.05
C PHE A 569 -18.92 -23.38 -12.37
N GLU A 570 -18.84 -23.27 -11.04
CA GLU A 570 -19.76 -22.48 -10.22
C GLU A 570 -19.32 -21.01 -10.09
N ILE A 571 -20.27 -20.10 -10.27
CA ILE A 571 -20.19 -18.69 -9.89
C ILE A 571 -21.20 -18.45 -8.78
N THR A 572 -20.69 -18.23 -7.57
CA THR A 572 -21.53 -17.96 -6.39
C THR A 572 -22.21 -16.58 -6.50
N PRO A 573 -23.42 -16.40 -5.96
CA PRO A 573 -24.14 -15.12 -6.00
C PRO A 573 -23.35 -13.98 -5.35
N PHE A 574 -22.66 -14.26 -4.25
CA PHE A 574 -21.83 -13.28 -3.54
C PHE A 574 -20.65 -12.81 -4.40
N PHE A 575 -20.01 -13.74 -5.11
CA PHE A 575 -18.92 -13.42 -6.02
C PHE A 575 -19.42 -12.61 -7.22
N LEU A 576 -20.56 -13.00 -7.81
CA LEU A 576 -21.19 -12.27 -8.90
C LEU A 576 -21.55 -10.83 -8.49
N ALA A 577 -22.18 -10.65 -7.33
CA ALA A 577 -22.54 -9.33 -6.83
C ALA A 577 -21.31 -8.43 -6.66
N MET A 578 -20.21 -8.97 -6.12
CA MET A 578 -18.95 -8.25 -6.00
C MET A 578 -18.34 -7.89 -7.36
N ILE A 579 -18.28 -8.84 -8.30
CA ILE A 579 -17.76 -8.59 -9.64
C ILE A 579 -18.56 -7.47 -10.32
N LEU A 580 -19.88 -7.58 -10.34
CA LEU A 580 -20.75 -6.62 -11.01
C LEU A 580 -20.67 -5.24 -10.35
N GLY A 581 -20.76 -5.17 -9.01
CA GLY A 581 -20.71 -3.90 -8.29
C GLY A 581 -19.38 -3.17 -8.48
N LEU A 582 -18.25 -3.87 -8.28
CA LEU A 582 -16.92 -3.29 -8.48
C LEU A 582 -16.69 -2.90 -9.95
N THR A 583 -17.12 -3.72 -10.89
CA THR A 583 -16.94 -3.46 -12.33
C THR A 583 -17.74 -2.25 -12.78
N LEU A 584 -19.04 -2.19 -12.47
CA LEU A 584 -19.92 -1.10 -12.90
C LEU A 584 -19.50 0.24 -12.30
N PHE A 585 -19.19 0.26 -11.00
CA PHE A 585 -18.71 1.46 -10.33
C PHE A 585 -17.38 1.94 -10.91
N THR A 586 -16.38 1.05 -11.00
CA THR A 586 -15.03 1.44 -11.43
C THR A 586 -14.98 1.78 -12.92
N ALA A 587 -15.75 1.08 -13.76
CA ALA A 587 -15.83 1.34 -15.20
C ALA A 587 -16.33 2.76 -15.49
N SER A 588 -17.23 3.31 -14.68
CA SER A 588 -17.68 4.70 -14.82
C SER A 588 -16.52 5.71 -14.65
N THR A 589 -15.63 5.44 -13.69
CA THR A 589 -14.46 6.29 -13.41
C THR A 589 -13.38 6.11 -14.48
N ILE A 590 -13.15 4.86 -14.92
CA ILE A 590 -12.25 4.56 -16.05
C ILE A 590 -12.75 5.24 -17.33
N ALA A 591 -14.06 5.28 -17.59
CA ALA A 591 -14.62 5.95 -18.74
C ALA A 591 -14.32 7.46 -18.75
N GLU A 592 -14.33 8.13 -17.59
CA GLU A 592 -13.89 9.52 -17.48
C GLU A 592 -12.40 9.71 -17.73
N ILE A 593 -11.57 8.80 -17.21
CA ILE A 593 -10.12 8.81 -17.45
C ILE A 593 -9.84 8.65 -18.94
N VAL A 594 -10.49 7.69 -19.60
CA VAL A 594 -10.31 7.42 -21.04
C VAL A 594 -10.74 8.62 -21.86
N ARG A 595 -11.94 9.16 -21.59
CA ARG A 595 -12.48 10.35 -22.28
C ARG A 595 -11.58 11.57 -22.08
N GLY A 596 -11.19 11.86 -20.84
CA GLY A 596 -10.34 13.01 -20.49
C GLY A 596 -8.94 12.89 -21.10
N SER A 597 -8.36 11.69 -21.12
CA SER A 597 -7.06 11.44 -21.73
C SER A 597 -7.08 11.66 -23.24
N ILE A 598 -8.13 11.19 -23.94
CA ILE A 598 -8.29 11.43 -25.37
C ILE A 598 -8.47 12.92 -25.67
N GLN A 599 -9.28 13.63 -24.87
CA GLN A 599 -9.52 15.06 -25.06
C GLN A 599 -8.31 15.95 -24.76
N SER A 600 -7.38 15.47 -23.93
CA SER A 600 -6.13 16.19 -23.61
C SER A 600 -5.13 16.22 -24.76
N LEU A 601 -5.32 15.40 -25.79
CA LEU A 601 -4.40 15.32 -26.92
C LEU A 601 -4.49 16.57 -27.82
N PRO A 602 -3.35 17.05 -28.37
CA PRO A 602 -3.34 18.17 -29.31
C PRO A 602 -4.20 17.89 -30.55
N ARG A 603 -5.06 18.85 -30.91
CA ARG A 603 -5.97 18.72 -32.07
C ARG A 603 -5.23 18.50 -33.39
N GLY A 604 -4.03 19.05 -33.54
CA GLY A 604 -3.21 18.90 -34.75
C GLY A 604 -2.92 17.43 -35.13
N GLN A 605 -2.82 16.52 -34.17
CA GLN A 605 -2.64 15.08 -34.45
C GLN A 605 -3.88 14.47 -35.12
N VAL A 606 -5.07 14.92 -34.69
CA VAL A 606 -6.35 14.50 -35.25
C VAL A 606 -6.55 15.11 -36.64
N GLU A 607 -6.19 16.38 -36.82
CA GLU A 607 -6.25 17.09 -38.10
C GLU A 607 -5.30 16.46 -39.14
N ALA A 608 -4.06 16.17 -38.78
CA ALA A 608 -3.11 15.49 -39.66
C ALA A 608 -3.61 14.10 -40.10
N ALA A 609 -4.18 13.33 -39.17
CA ALA A 609 -4.78 12.03 -39.47
C ALA A 609 -5.99 12.14 -40.43
N ILE A 610 -6.79 13.22 -40.31
CA ILE A 610 -7.87 13.53 -41.25
C ILE A 610 -7.28 13.89 -42.62
N SER A 611 -6.21 14.70 -42.68
CA SER A 611 -5.52 15.06 -43.92
C SER A 611 -4.95 13.85 -44.67
N LEU A 612 -4.52 12.81 -43.93
CA LEU A 612 -4.11 11.52 -44.48
C LEU A 612 -5.29 10.61 -44.87
N SER A 613 -6.53 11.12 -44.84
CA SER A 613 -7.76 10.38 -45.15
C SER A 613 -7.99 9.14 -44.29
N LEU A 614 -7.48 9.12 -43.04
CA LEU A 614 -7.73 8.01 -42.13
C LEU A 614 -9.20 8.02 -41.66
N ASN A 615 -9.83 6.86 -41.78
CA ASN A 615 -11.20 6.68 -41.30
C ASN A 615 -11.25 6.85 -39.75
N PRO A 616 -12.42 7.14 -39.15
CA PRO A 616 -12.51 7.40 -37.71
C PRO A 616 -11.95 6.27 -36.83
N PHE A 617 -12.13 5.02 -37.24
CA PHE A 617 -11.63 3.86 -36.51
C PHE A 617 -10.10 3.71 -36.62
N GLN A 618 -9.55 3.89 -37.81
CA GLN A 618 -8.11 3.93 -38.08
C GLN A 618 -7.45 5.06 -37.30
N ARG A 619 -8.05 6.25 -37.30
CA ARG A 619 -7.57 7.41 -36.53
C ARG A 619 -7.54 7.13 -35.04
N LEU A 620 -8.62 6.56 -34.49
CA LEU A 620 -8.70 6.18 -33.09
C LEU A 620 -7.62 5.14 -32.75
N ARG A 621 -7.49 4.08 -33.54
CA ARG A 621 -6.59 2.94 -33.28
C ARG A 621 -5.12 3.26 -33.49
N LEU A 622 -4.78 3.99 -34.54
CA LEU A 622 -3.39 4.20 -35.00
C LEU A 622 -2.75 5.46 -34.43
N VAL A 623 -3.55 6.50 -34.12
CA VAL A 623 -3.02 7.82 -33.72
C VAL A 623 -3.44 8.17 -32.30
N ILE A 624 -4.74 8.20 -32.03
CA ILE A 624 -5.28 8.77 -30.78
C ILE A 624 -5.05 7.84 -29.59
N LEU A 625 -5.49 6.59 -29.65
CA LEU A 625 -5.46 5.65 -28.53
C LEU A 625 -4.03 5.33 -28.06
N PRO A 626 -3.03 5.10 -28.95
CA PRO A 626 -1.65 4.88 -28.52
C PRO A 626 -1.05 6.08 -27.76
N GLN A 627 -1.37 7.31 -28.19
CA GLN A 627 -0.91 8.52 -27.52
C GLN A 627 -1.64 8.73 -26.19
N ALA A 628 -2.96 8.54 -26.18
CA ALA A 628 -3.79 8.72 -24.98
C ALA A 628 -3.47 7.68 -23.89
N LEU A 629 -3.05 6.46 -24.27
CA LEU A 629 -2.64 5.42 -23.33
C LEU A 629 -1.55 5.92 -22.36
N ARG A 630 -0.62 6.76 -22.83
CA ARG A 630 0.46 7.31 -21.99
C ARG A 630 -0.04 8.17 -20.84
N SER A 631 -1.12 8.93 -21.02
CA SER A 631 -1.74 9.71 -19.95
C SER A 631 -2.78 8.91 -19.15
N MET A 632 -3.39 7.87 -19.73
CA MET A 632 -4.32 6.97 -19.02
C MET A 632 -3.62 6.11 -17.95
N VAL A 633 -2.44 5.56 -18.23
CA VAL A 633 -1.78 4.56 -17.38
C VAL A 633 -1.51 5.03 -15.95
N PRO A 634 -0.97 6.24 -15.70
CA PRO A 634 -0.80 6.74 -14.33
C PRO A 634 -2.13 6.88 -13.58
N LEU A 635 -3.21 7.24 -14.28
CA LEU A 635 -4.54 7.39 -13.70
C LEU A 635 -5.17 6.03 -13.38
N PHE A 636 -4.93 5.01 -14.20
CA PHE A 636 -5.36 3.63 -13.92
C PHE A 636 -4.69 3.04 -12.69
N ASN A 637 -3.43 3.38 -12.39
CA ASN A 637 -2.75 2.92 -11.18
C ASN A 637 -3.57 3.25 -9.91
N ASN A 638 -4.01 4.51 -9.80
CA ASN A 638 -4.85 4.93 -8.68
C ASN A 638 -6.19 4.18 -8.64
N GLN A 639 -6.82 3.93 -9.79
CA GLN A 639 -8.09 3.21 -9.82
C GLN A 639 -7.94 1.73 -9.45
N PHE A 640 -6.88 1.06 -9.90
CA PHE A 640 -6.63 -0.34 -9.54
C PHE A 640 -6.35 -0.51 -8.04
N MET A 641 -5.61 0.42 -7.44
CA MET A 641 -5.46 0.49 -5.98
C MET A 641 -6.80 0.72 -5.27
N ASN A 642 -7.69 1.51 -5.85
CA ASN A 642 -9.04 1.71 -5.31
C ASN A 642 -9.90 0.45 -5.42
N VAL A 643 -9.83 -0.31 -6.52
CA VAL A 643 -10.57 -1.60 -6.61
C VAL A 643 -10.14 -2.55 -5.50
N TRP A 644 -8.83 -2.66 -5.25
CA TRP A 644 -8.29 -3.49 -4.17
C TRP A 644 -8.79 -3.06 -2.79
N LYS A 645 -8.82 -1.76 -2.50
CA LYS A 645 -9.34 -1.24 -1.23
C LYS A 645 -10.85 -1.42 -1.12
N ASN A 646 -11.57 -1.11 -2.19
CA ASN A 646 -13.03 -1.20 -2.26
C ASN A 646 -13.55 -2.64 -2.20
N SER A 647 -12.69 -3.64 -2.46
CA SER A 647 -13.06 -5.05 -2.23
C SER A 647 -13.46 -5.30 -0.77
N SER A 648 -12.99 -4.49 0.19
CA SER A 648 -13.35 -4.61 1.61
C SER A 648 -14.84 -4.40 1.89
N LEU A 649 -15.58 -3.79 0.95
CA LEU A 649 -17.03 -3.66 1.03
C LEU A 649 -17.77 -4.98 0.79
N ALA A 650 -17.03 -6.06 0.49
CA ALA A 650 -17.52 -7.44 0.41
C ALA A 650 -18.36 -7.89 1.61
N VAL A 651 -18.11 -7.31 2.80
CA VAL A 651 -18.90 -7.56 4.00
C VAL A 651 -20.41 -7.33 3.78
N ILE A 652 -20.79 -6.40 2.89
CA ILE A 652 -22.19 -6.05 2.61
C ILE A 652 -22.94 -7.20 1.95
N VAL A 653 -22.24 -7.99 1.14
CA VAL A 653 -22.81 -9.11 0.37
C VAL A 653 -22.32 -10.45 0.91
N ALA A 654 -21.79 -10.48 2.14
CA ALA A 654 -21.24 -11.68 2.78
C ALA A 654 -20.18 -12.44 1.95
N TYR A 655 -19.46 -11.74 1.05
CA TYR A 655 -18.35 -12.34 0.31
C TYR A 655 -17.14 -12.49 1.23
N SER A 656 -16.54 -13.69 1.25
CA SER A 656 -15.44 -14.06 2.18
C SER A 656 -14.08 -13.50 1.74
N ASP A 657 -13.96 -12.17 1.79
CA ASP A 657 -12.75 -11.42 1.49
C ASP A 657 -11.86 -11.23 2.75
N ILE A 658 -10.69 -10.60 2.58
CA ILE A 658 -9.75 -10.30 3.68
C ILE A 658 -10.46 -9.59 4.85
N PHE A 659 -11.24 -8.54 4.58
CA PHE A 659 -11.91 -7.77 5.62
C PHE A 659 -12.96 -8.60 6.37
N TYR A 660 -13.83 -9.30 5.64
CA TYR A 660 -14.86 -10.15 6.22
C TYR A 660 -14.27 -11.23 7.13
N VAL A 661 -13.28 -11.97 6.64
CA VAL A 661 -12.67 -13.08 7.39
C VAL A 661 -11.98 -12.57 8.65
N ILE A 662 -11.22 -11.47 8.56
CA ILE A 662 -10.57 -10.88 9.72
C ILE A 662 -11.59 -10.34 10.72
N LEU A 663 -12.66 -9.68 10.26
CA LEU A 663 -13.73 -9.18 11.13
C LEU A 663 -14.38 -10.32 11.92
N VAL A 664 -14.68 -11.44 11.27
CA VAL A 664 -15.23 -12.63 11.94
C VAL A 664 -14.22 -13.21 12.94
N MET A 665 -12.93 -13.27 12.59
CA MET A 665 -11.88 -13.68 13.53
C MET A 665 -11.77 -12.74 14.74
N MET A 666 -11.87 -11.42 14.56
CA MET A 666 -11.80 -10.43 15.63
C MET A 666 -12.92 -10.63 16.65
N ASN A 667 -14.14 -10.89 16.17
CA ASN A 667 -15.30 -11.13 17.02
C ASN A 667 -15.22 -12.48 17.76
N ASN A 668 -14.72 -13.53 17.09
CA ASN A 668 -14.64 -14.87 17.70
C ASN A 668 -13.47 -15.03 18.68
N VAL A 669 -12.32 -14.40 18.40
CA VAL A 669 -11.10 -14.55 19.22
C VAL A 669 -10.99 -13.46 20.29
N GLY A 670 -11.57 -12.27 20.04
CA GLY A 670 -11.43 -11.12 20.93
C GLY A 670 -10.06 -10.42 20.87
N LYS A 671 -9.16 -10.85 19.96
CA LYS A 671 -7.88 -10.19 19.66
C LYS A 671 -8.08 -9.12 18.58
N LEU A 672 -8.25 -7.86 18.97
CA LEU A 672 -8.59 -6.78 18.04
C LEU A 672 -7.37 -6.25 17.30
N ILE A 673 -6.37 -5.74 18.03
CA ILE A 673 -5.22 -5.03 17.45
C ILE A 673 -4.32 -5.95 16.59
N PRO A 674 -3.94 -7.18 17.00
CA PRO A 674 -3.12 -8.06 16.16
C PRO A 674 -3.77 -8.33 14.79
N LEU A 675 -5.07 -8.62 14.79
CA LEU A 675 -5.84 -8.90 13.58
C LEU A 675 -6.03 -7.64 12.72
N PHE A 676 -6.24 -6.48 13.35
CA PHE A 676 -6.32 -5.20 12.63
C PHE A 676 -4.97 -4.79 12.01
N ILE A 677 -3.85 -5.03 12.69
CA ILE A 677 -2.51 -4.83 12.11
C ILE A 677 -2.33 -5.74 10.89
N LEU A 678 -2.74 -6.99 11.00
CA LEU A 678 -2.65 -7.96 9.91
C LEU A 678 -3.56 -7.60 8.72
N LEU A 679 -4.76 -7.05 8.99
CA LEU A 679 -5.63 -6.42 7.99
C LEU A 679 -4.92 -5.27 7.25
N LEU A 680 -4.31 -4.33 8.00
CA LEU A 680 -3.61 -3.19 7.42
C LEU A 680 -2.41 -3.63 6.58
N ILE A 681 -1.60 -4.56 7.08
CA ILE A 681 -0.43 -5.08 6.37
C ILE A 681 -0.87 -5.77 5.08
N THR A 682 -1.90 -6.60 5.10
CA THR A 682 -2.35 -7.33 3.91
C THR A 682 -2.93 -6.39 2.84
N TYR A 683 -3.78 -5.43 3.22
CA TYR A 683 -4.26 -4.42 2.26
C TYR A 683 -3.13 -3.54 1.72
N GLN A 684 -2.20 -3.13 2.58
CA GLN A 684 -1.06 -2.31 2.17
C GLN A 684 -0.13 -3.08 1.22
N ALA A 685 0.15 -4.35 1.51
CA ALA A 685 0.96 -5.22 0.66
C ALA A 685 0.35 -5.36 -0.74
N GLY A 686 -0.96 -5.62 -0.84
CA GLY A 686 -1.65 -5.68 -2.13
C GLY A 686 -1.62 -4.36 -2.89
N SER A 687 -1.82 -3.22 -2.20
CA SER A 687 -1.74 -1.90 -2.82
C SER A 687 -0.34 -1.58 -3.34
N LEU A 688 0.71 -1.94 -2.59
CA LEU A 688 2.11 -1.76 -3.00
C LEU A 688 2.46 -2.69 -4.16
N ALA A 689 1.95 -3.92 -4.18
CA ALA A 689 2.14 -4.85 -5.28
C ALA A 689 1.55 -4.31 -6.59
N ILE A 690 0.30 -3.81 -6.56
CA ILE A 690 -0.34 -3.17 -7.71
C ILE A 690 0.48 -1.95 -8.17
N SER A 691 0.87 -1.08 -7.23
CA SER A 691 1.66 0.11 -7.55
C SER A 691 3.02 -0.23 -8.16
N ALA A 692 3.71 -1.26 -7.65
CA ALA A 692 4.99 -1.71 -8.21
C ALA A 692 4.84 -2.20 -9.65
N VAL A 693 3.84 -3.05 -9.92
CA VAL A 693 3.55 -3.55 -11.28
C VAL A 693 3.18 -2.41 -12.22
N MET A 694 2.32 -1.49 -11.78
CA MET A 694 1.88 -0.36 -12.60
C MET A 694 2.98 0.68 -12.84
N ASN A 695 3.85 0.93 -11.87
CA ASN A 695 5.01 1.79 -12.05
C ASN A 695 6.00 1.19 -13.04
N TRP A 696 6.25 -0.12 -12.94
CA TRP A 696 7.05 -0.84 -13.94
C TRP A 696 6.43 -0.70 -15.35
N TYR A 697 5.12 -0.94 -15.49
CA TYR A 697 4.42 -0.77 -16.76
C TYR A 697 4.48 0.68 -17.28
N ASN A 698 4.32 1.68 -16.41
CA ASN A 698 4.39 3.09 -16.75
C ASN A 698 5.75 3.48 -17.33
N THR A 699 6.86 3.00 -16.74
CA THR A 699 8.21 3.28 -17.28
C THR A 699 8.39 2.76 -18.70
N ARG A 700 7.74 1.65 -19.06
CA ARG A 700 7.78 1.08 -20.41
C ARG A 700 7.03 1.95 -21.41
N VAL A 701 5.78 2.32 -21.11
CA VAL A 701 4.93 3.13 -22.01
C VAL A 701 5.49 4.54 -22.24
N THR A 702 6.18 5.10 -21.24
CA THR A 702 6.77 6.45 -21.30
C THR A 702 8.17 6.49 -21.93
N SER A 703 8.90 5.37 -21.95
CA SER A 703 10.28 5.30 -22.50
C SER A 703 10.41 5.47 -24.01
N VAL A 704 9.32 5.35 -24.78
CA VAL A 704 9.32 5.58 -26.23
C VAL A 704 9.39 7.09 -26.51
N LYS A 705 10.61 7.62 -26.62
CA LYS A 705 10.86 8.94 -27.20
C LYS A 705 10.47 8.89 -28.68
N ILE A 706 9.51 9.72 -29.07
CA ILE A 706 9.17 9.96 -30.48
C ILE A 706 10.27 10.86 -31.07
#